data_AF-A0A368GU75-F1
#
_entry.id   AF-A0A368GU75-F1
#
_cell.length_a   1.000
_cell.length_b   1.000
_cell.length_c   1.000
_cell.angle_alpha   90.00
_cell.angle_beta   90.00
_cell.angle_gamma   90.00
#
_symmetry.space_group_name_H-M   'P 1'
#
loop_
_entity.id
_entity.type
_entity.pdbx_description
1 polymer ?
#
loop_
_entity_poly.entity_id
_entity_poly.type
_entity_poly.pdbx_seq_one_letter_code
_entity_poly.pdbx_strand_id
1 'polypeptide(L)'
;MNRLHIVHRFCRGIASAAPKTSTGIEHADALAKAGGRKADWKLYKVGDYLKMNQYSFYDGEVTLAKHRLQQPTNKKPDVLPQVKPVLRLPLGTLMRSRCGVEADLKISILSLPAIEMDSVVNAATIQSLSSLSEEDAVQKLVSLNAQLGTQSKFEDIDRSAREELVKLVEKLESKPALFAPVLELIRILARDKALLDVLLTEPVRNFIIRASGLSSTPSVVLKDVIEADKCLVNTLFNSSQMRQSFEAEAVDLLLERISAFTRADYSGRYEWINEIPEESRNAVWLFDLRIAFLTSAHSSGIQSKWGSSATALTTFIDIMRQYTATAAEVLCLEPDEASRRLADYTDRAGEAAKVLFNITYKRPNDIDEKLVNEITEVVAALIKAKPPSPVMEQHAVNLLATLKLNISMLCPKMKTIDGRTEQFDLYDMSFAQALLDALERKLDDNNNSDSDLLSTYFGSLLKLCTASKEARRYCRLKILPPLVAADVVRRPDEGETLRNKVIRVMMSPVFSKDLASEFMFVLCKRSVNRLIKYTGLGHSAGLLANAGLLGHINAPKSASDSEDSETDEYRSVEDRINPVTGCIRPEPTGPSPLDGMSEEQKEYEAMKLVNAMNKLMKTGVVKPGTVGPDGRPKEVSHVLELLKDVPDEEPHSDSD
;
A
#
# COMPACT_ATOMS: atom_id res chain seq x y z
N MET A 1 -52.44 -54.39 10.71
CA MET A 1 -53.90 -54.19 10.66
C MET A 1 -54.24 -52.81 11.21
N ASN A 2 -54.96 -52.02 10.41
CA ASN A 2 -55.91 -50.95 10.74
C ASN A 2 -55.62 -49.85 11.79
N ARG A 3 -55.71 -48.61 11.28
CA ARG A 3 -56.39 -47.41 11.82
C ARG A 3 -55.73 -46.71 13.02
N LEU A 4 -55.65 -45.38 13.17
CA LEU A 4 -56.52 -44.24 12.81
C LEU A 4 -55.66 -42.96 12.60
N HIS A 5 -55.94 -42.10 11.60
CA HIS A 5 -56.62 -40.78 11.68
C HIS A 5 -56.04 -39.81 12.76
N ILE A 6 -55.70 -38.54 12.50
CA ILE A 6 -56.57 -37.42 12.06
C ILE A 6 -55.73 -36.26 11.48
N VAL A 7 -56.38 -35.56 10.55
CA VAL A 7 -56.00 -34.40 9.72
C VAL A 7 -56.25 -33.07 10.46
N HIS A 8 -55.36 -32.06 10.35
CA HIS A 8 -55.65 -30.72 9.78
C HIS A 8 -54.52 -29.67 9.90
N ARG A 9 -54.07 -29.18 8.72
CA ARG A 9 -53.87 -27.78 8.24
C ARG A 9 -53.17 -26.74 9.16
N PHE A 10 -52.32 -25.81 8.71
CA PHE A 10 -51.71 -25.41 7.43
C PHE A 10 -50.77 -24.22 7.79
N CYS A 11 -49.62 -24.06 7.13
CA CYS A 11 -49.06 -22.79 6.59
C CYS A 11 -47.51 -22.76 6.51
N ARG A 12 -47.05 -22.99 5.27
CA ARG A 12 -45.94 -22.38 4.49
C ARG A 12 -44.81 -21.61 5.20
N GLY A 13 -43.57 -21.95 4.81
CA GLY A 13 -42.38 -21.11 5.03
C GLY A 13 -41.05 -21.64 4.48
N ILE A 14 -40.99 -21.96 3.18
CA ILE A 14 -39.87 -21.78 2.23
C ILE A 14 -38.45 -22.21 2.67
N ALA A 15 -37.99 -23.35 2.13
CA ALA A 15 -36.58 -23.69 2.01
C ALA A 15 -35.91 -22.82 0.93
N SER A 16 -34.82 -22.15 1.29
CA SER A 16 -33.94 -21.43 0.35
C SER A 16 -33.02 -22.42 -0.37
N ALA A 17 -33.05 -22.38 -1.70
CA ALA A 17 -32.16 -23.13 -2.59
C ALA A 17 -30.91 -22.30 -2.92
N ALA A 18 -30.05 -22.07 -1.93
CA ALA A 18 -28.70 -21.54 -2.14
C ALA A 18 -27.68 -22.69 -2.11
N PRO A 19 -26.74 -22.79 -3.07
CA PRO A 19 -25.68 -23.81 -3.04
C PRO A 19 -24.73 -23.57 -1.85
N LYS A 20 -24.36 -24.66 -1.17
CA LYS A 20 -23.47 -24.67 0.00
C LYS A 20 -22.03 -24.31 -0.42
N THR A 21 -21.57 -23.12 -0.07
CA THR A 21 -20.15 -22.75 -0.13
C THR A 21 -19.45 -23.09 1.18
N SER A 22 -18.26 -23.71 1.08
CA SER A 22 -17.38 -24.05 2.21
C SER A 22 -17.04 -22.79 3.03
N THR A 23 -17.19 -22.88 4.36
CA THR A 23 -16.88 -21.78 5.30
C THR A 23 -15.39 -21.73 5.65
N GLY A 24 -14.55 -22.58 5.05
CA GLY A 24 -13.10 -22.66 5.35
C GLY A 24 -12.76 -23.30 6.71
N ILE A 25 -13.73 -23.41 7.62
CA ILE A 25 -13.58 -24.05 8.93
C ILE A 25 -13.26 -25.54 8.79
N GLU A 26 -13.82 -26.19 7.75
CA GLU A 26 -13.63 -27.60 7.44
C GLU A 26 -12.17 -27.93 7.07
N HIS A 27 -11.45 -26.99 6.45
CA HIS A 27 -10.03 -27.13 6.10
C HIS A 27 -9.12 -26.94 7.32
N ALA A 28 -9.49 -26.04 8.23
CA ALA A 28 -8.75 -25.82 9.48
C ALA A 28 -8.83 -27.04 10.41
N ASP A 29 -10.00 -27.70 10.48
CA ASP A 29 -10.19 -28.93 11.26
C ASP A 29 -9.47 -30.14 10.63
N ALA A 30 -9.36 -30.21 9.30
CA ALA A 30 -8.57 -31.22 8.60
C ALA A 30 -7.05 -31.06 8.84
N LEU A 31 -6.55 -29.81 8.85
CA LEU A 31 -5.17 -29.46 9.15
C LEU A 31 -4.78 -29.78 10.61
N ALA A 32 -5.70 -29.59 11.55
CA ALA A 32 -5.50 -29.94 12.96
C ALA A 32 -5.40 -31.47 13.17
N LYS A 33 -6.13 -32.28 12.37
CA LYS A 33 -6.05 -33.74 12.40
C LYS A 33 -4.77 -34.30 11.76
N ALA A 34 -4.12 -33.54 10.87
CA ALA A 34 -2.89 -33.94 10.17
C ALA A 34 -1.59 -33.65 10.95
N GLY A 35 -1.68 -33.24 12.23
CA GLY A 35 -0.50 -33.04 13.09
C GLY A 35 0.14 -31.65 13.02
N GLY A 36 -0.51 -30.67 12.37
CA GLY A 36 -0.09 -29.27 12.42
C GLY A 36 -0.24 -28.71 13.83
N ARG A 37 0.87 -28.41 14.52
CA ARG A 37 0.81 -27.67 15.79
C ARG A 37 0.26 -26.27 15.51
N LYS A 38 -0.65 -25.79 16.37
CA LYS A 38 -1.09 -24.37 16.34
C LYS A 38 0.15 -23.48 16.45
N ALA A 39 0.28 -22.52 15.54
CA ALA A 39 1.37 -21.56 15.54
C ALA A 39 1.46 -20.86 16.90
N ASP A 40 2.68 -20.72 17.44
CA ASP A 40 2.91 -19.93 18.64
C ASP A 40 2.88 -18.44 18.26
N TRP A 41 1.72 -17.83 18.41
CA TRP A 41 1.46 -16.42 18.13
C TRP A 41 2.28 -15.46 19.00
N LYS A 42 3.00 -15.95 20.03
CA LYS A 42 3.96 -15.13 20.79
C LYS A 42 5.24 -14.82 20.00
N LEU A 43 5.61 -15.66 19.04
CA LEU A 43 6.74 -15.40 18.13
C LEU A 43 6.41 -14.35 17.06
N TYR A 44 5.11 -14.07 16.84
CA TYR A 44 4.61 -13.11 15.83
C TYR A 44 4.24 -11.73 16.40
N LYS A 45 4.42 -11.50 17.71
CA LYS A 45 4.21 -10.17 18.30
C LYS A 45 5.50 -9.35 18.27
N VAL A 46 5.90 -8.95 17.07
CA VAL A 46 6.72 -7.75 16.86
C VAL A 46 5.75 -6.62 16.51
N GLY A 47 5.66 -5.61 17.39
CA GLY A 47 4.67 -4.52 17.34
C GLY A 47 4.77 -3.56 16.14
N ASP A 48 5.46 -3.94 15.07
CA ASP A 48 5.89 -3.04 13.99
C ASP A 48 4.86 -2.88 12.87
N TYR A 49 3.66 -3.48 12.98
CA TYR A 49 2.62 -3.40 11.94
C TYR A 49 1.48 -2.41 12.20
N LEU A 50 1.41 -1.74 13.35
CA LEU A 50 0.21 -0.97 13.73
C LEU A 50 0.29 0.56 13.63
N LYS A 51 1.34 1.15 13.04
CA LYS A 51 1.44 2.63 12.93
C LYS A 51 1.99 3.18 11.61
N MET A 52 1.51 2.68 10.47
CA MET A 52 1.70 3.36 9.16
C MET A 52 0.71 4.52 8.92
N ASN A 53 -0.26 4.74 9.81
CA ASN A 53 -1.30 5.78 9.60
C ASN A 53 -0.97 7.18 10.15
N GLN A 54 0.22 7.43 10.71
CA GLN A 54 0.51 8.72 11.38
C GLN A 54 1.31 9.74 10.53
N TYR A 55 1.69 9.42 9.29
CA TYR A 55 2.32 10.40 8.38
C TYR A 55 1.90 10.23 6.92
N SER A 56 0.64 9.89 6.69
CA SER A 56 0.01 10.08 5.38
C SER A 56 -0.91 11.30 5.46
N PHE A 57 -1.23 11.87 4.29
CA PHE A 57 -2.17 12.98 4.05
C PHE A 57 -3.48 12.93 4.86
N TYR A 58 -3.82 11.76 5.42
CA TYR A 58 -4.98 11.46 6.26
C TYR A 58 -5.16 12.38 7.48
N ASP A 59 -4.12 12.66 8.27
CA ASP A 59 -4.26 13.53 9.46
C ASP A 59 -4.50 15.00 9.06
N GLY A 60 -3.88 15.42 7.95
CA GLY A 60 -4.18 16.70 7.30
C GLY A 60 -5.63 16.75 6.81
N GLU A 61 -6.14 15.65 6.23
CA GLU A 61 -7.50 15.58 5.71
C GLU A 61 -8.57 15.54 6.82
N VAL A 62 -8.34 14.82 7.92
CA VAL A 62 -9.25 14.79 9.09
C VAL A 62 -9.30 16.15 9.78
N THR A 63 -8.19 16.89 9.80
CA THR A 63 -8.14 18.26 10.35
C THR A 63 -8.87 19.26 9.44
N LEU A 64 -8.71 19.12 8.12
CA LEU A 64 -9.39 19.96 7.11
C LEU A 64 -10.88 19.60 6.94
N ALA A 65 -11.29 18.36 7.18
CA ALA A 65 -12.67 17.90 7.08
C ALA A 65 -13.61 18.64 8.05
N LYS A 66 -13.11 19.06 9.23
CA LYS A 66 -13.86 19.88 10.20
C LYS A 66 -14.18 21.29 9.68
N HIS A 67 -13.47 21.75 8.65
CA HIS A 67 -13.56 23.09 8.07
C HIS A 67 -14.17 23.08 6.66
N ARG A 68 -14.51 21.91 6.10
CA ARG A 68 -15.22 21.79 4.82
C ARG A 68 -16.72 22.04 5.05
N LEU A 69 -17.30 22.95 4.26
CA LEU A 69 -18.75 23.14 4.21
C LEU A 69 -19.41 21.82 3.79
N GLN A 70 -20.34 21.32 4.60
CA GLN A 70 -21.12 20.13 4.26
C GLN A 70 -21.86 20.37 2.95
N GLN A 71 -21.76 19.43 2.00
CA GLN A 71 -22.61 19.44 0.82
C GLN A 71 -24.09 19.38 1.28
N PRO A 72 -24.98 20.22 0.74
CA PRO A 72 -26.40 20.14 1.06
C PRO A 72 -26.98 18.83 0.50
N THR A 73 -27.14 17.83 1.36
CA THR A 73 -27.80 16.57 0.98
C THR A 73 -29.30 16.65 1.28
N ASN A 74 -30.14 16.49 0.27
CA ASN A 74 -31.61 16.40 0.40
C ASN A 74 -32.12 15.06 0.97
N LYS A 75 -31.25 14.26 1.61
CA LYS A 75 -31.64 12.97 2.21
C LYS A 75 -31.85 13.16 3.70
N LYS A 76 -33.08 12.94 4.17
CA LYS A 76 -33.35 12.78 5.60
C LYS A 76 -32.49 11.62 6.13
N PRO A 77 -31.78 11.79 7.25
CA PRO A 77 -31.01 10.69 7.84
C PRO A 77 -31.95 9.55 8.24
N ASP A 78 -31.53 8.31 7.98
CA ASP A 78 -32.24 7.11 8.43
C ASP A 78 -32.34 7.09 9.95
N VAL A 79 -33.51 6.68 10.45
CA VAL A 79 -33.78 6.55 11.89
C VAL A 79 -32.97 5.37 12.43
N LEU A 80 -32.10 5.64 13.40
CA LEU A 80 -31.33 4.62 14.12
C LEU A 80 -32.26 3.53 14.70
N PRO A 81 -31.92 2.24 14.59
CA PRO A 81 -32.72 1.17 15.16
C PRO A 81 -32.77 1.29 16.69
N GLN A 82 -33.98 1.42 17.23
CA GLN A 82 -34.19 1.50 18.68
C GLN A 82 -34.03 0.12 19.32
N VAL A 83 -33.05 0.00 20.21
CA VAL A 83 -32.91 -1.15 21.11
C VAL A 83 -33.97 -1.03 22.20
N LYS A 84 -34.80 -2.07 22.36
CA LYS A 84 -35.87 -2.13 23.38
C LYS A 84 -35.29 -2.00 24.79
N PRO A 85 -35.79 -1.08 25.64
CA PRO A 85 -35.44 -1.06 27.06
C PRO A 85 -36.14 -2.21 27.79
N VAL A 86 -35.39 -2.92 28.63
CA VAL A 86 -35.92 -3.91 29.58
C VAL A 86 -36.65 -3.20 30.73
N LEU A 87 -37.81 -3.74 31.08
CA LEU A 87 -38.80 -3.25 32.03
C LEU A 87 -38.28 -2.97 33.46
N ARG A 88 -38.69 -1.83 34.03
CA ARG A 88 -39.10 -1.71 35.45
C ARG A 88 -40.50 -1.06 35.52
N LEU A 89 -41.43 -1.75 36.15
CA LEU A 89 -42.79 -1.31 36.55
C LEU A 89 -42.74 -0.63 37.95
N PRO A 90 -43.80 0.03 38.44
CA PRO A 90 -44.30 1.34 38.01
C PRO A 90 -44.41 2.34 39.20
N LEU A 91 -44.32 3.65 38.94
CA LEU A 91 -44.73 4.70 39.87
C LEU A 91 -46.02 5.38 39.36
N GLY A 92 -47.11 5.25 40.13
CA GLY A 92 -48.12 6.30 40.28
C GLY A 92 -47.93 6.93 41.66
N THR A 93 -48.18 8.21 41.94
CA THR A 93 -48.99 9.23 41.26
C THR A 93 -48.50 10.61 41.73
N LEU A 94 -48.59 11.62 40.86
CA LEU A 94 -48.27 13.05 41.03
C LEU A 94 -48.81 13.68 42.35
N MET A 95 -48.32 14.79 42.94
CA MET A 95 -47.69 16.06 42.49
C MET A 95 -47.00 16.75 43.70
N ARG A 96 -45.77 17.31 43.56
CA ARG A 96 -45.23 18.52 44.26
C ARG A 96 -43.73 18.78 43.98
N SER A 97 -43.36 19.99 43.55
CA SER A 97 -42.10 20.77 43.78
C SER A 97 -42.07 21.96 42.79
N ARG A 98 -41.90 23.27 43.11
CA ARG A 98 -40.92 24.10 43.88
C ARG A 98 -39.50 24.08 43.27
N CYS A 99 -39.02 25.14 42.61
CA CYS A 99 -38.55 26.49 43.07
C CYS A 99 -37.32 26.47 43.99
N GLY A 100 -36.32 27.29 43.65
CA GLY A 100 -35.45 27.95 44.63
C GLY A 100 -33.96 27.96 44.30
N VAL A 101 -33.47 29.13 43.89
CA VAL A 101 -32.06 29.49 43.70
C VAL A 101 -31.49 30.00 45.04
N GLU A 102 -30.15 30.07 45.10
CA GLU A 102 -29.30 30.98 45.89
C GLU A 102 -28.56 30.45 47.14
N ALA A 103 -27.26 30.23 46.92
CA ALA A 103 -26.08 30.76 47.61
C ALA A 103 -25.78 30.44 49.10
N ASP A 104 -24.50 30.06 49.26
CA ASP A 104 -23.53 30.45 50.29
C ASP A 104 -23.14 29.52 51.47
N LEU A 105 -21.81 29.49 51.67
CA LEU A 105 -20.98 29.16 52.84
C LEU A 105 -20.62 27.70 53.24
N LYS A 106 -19.31 27.42 53.04
CA LYS A 106 -18.28 26.73 53.88
C LYS A 106 -18.71 25.67 54.90
N ILE A 107 -18.02 24.51 54.87
CA ILE A 107 -17.25 23.91 56.00
C ILE A 107 -16.37 22.76 55.47
N SER A 108 -15.16 22.70 56.02
CA SER A 108 -14.05 21.82 55.68
C SER A 108 -14.08 20.45 56.39
N ILE A 109 -13.26 19.52 55.85
CA ILE A 109 -12.67 18.32 56.48
C ILE A 109 -13.54 17.05 56.47
N LEU A 110 -13.21 16.13 55.56
CA LEU A 110 -12.57 14.85 55.92
C LEU A 110 -11.93 14.23 54.68
N SER A 111 -10.60 14.14 54.74
CA SER A 111 -9.70 13.41 53.85
C SER A 111 -10.05 11.92 53.81
N LEU A 112 -10.33 11.40 52.61
CA LEU A 112 -10.18 9.98 52.30
C LEU A 112 -8.93 9.85 51.41
N PRO A 113 -8.02 8.91 51.70
CA PRO A 113 -6.74 8.84 51.01
C PRO A 113 -6.98 8.46 49.55
N ALA A 114 -6.35 9.21 48.65
CA ALA A 114 -6.16 8.77 47.27
C ALA A 114 -5.43 7.42 47.34
N ILE A 115 -6.06 6.38 46.80
CA ILE A 115 -5.37 5.13 46.54
C ILE A 115 -4.41 5.44 45.39
N GLU A 116 -3.14 5.69 45.71
CA GLU A 116 -2.05 5.69 44.75
C GLU A 116 -2.07 4.34 44.05
N MET A 117 -2.37 4.33 42.74
CA MET A 117 -2.02 3.20 41.91
C MET A 117 -0.50 3.22 41.79
N ASP A 118 0.18 2.39 42.58
CA ASP A 118 1.64 2.24 42.53
C ASP A 118 2.06 1.90 41.09
N SER A 119 2.67 2.85 40.40
CA SER A 119 3.29 2.63 39.10
C SER A 119 4.42 1.62 39.27
N VAL A 120 4.46 0.58 38.43
CA VAL A 120 5.48 -0.48 38.45
C VAL A 120 6.91 0.08 38.34
N VAL A 121 7.08 1.25 37.73
CA VAL A 121 8.34 2.01 37.67
C VAL A 121 8.13 3.36 38.33
N ASN A 122 8.65 3.55 39.54
CA ASN A 122 8.74 4.84 40.20
C ASN A 122 10.20 5.25 40.43
N ALA A 123 10.46 6.53 40.69
CA ALA A 123 11.81 7.04 40.94
C ALA A 123 12.55 6.27 42.05
N ALA A 124 11.85 5.88 43.12
CA ALA A 124 12.44 5.12 44.22
C ALA A 124 12.97 3.75 43.75
N THR A 125 12.26 3.08 42.84
CA THR A 125 12.68 1.79 42.27
C THR A 125 13.96 1.96 41.46
N ILE A 126 14.06 2.99 40.62
CA ILE A 126 15.26 3.25 39.82
C ILE A 126 16.43 3.70 40.68
N GLN A 127 16.18 4.57 41.66
CA GLN A 127 17.20 5.04 42.60
C GLN A 127 17.80 3.88 43.40
N SER A 128 16.98 2.90 43.80
CA SER A 128 17.44 1.72 44.54
C SER A 128 18.44 0.86 43.74
N LEU A 129 18.42 0.91 42.40
CA LEU A 129 19.37 0.17 41.55
C LEU A 129 20.80 0.71 41.69
N SER A 130 20.95 2.00 41.97
CA SER A 130 22.28 2.60 42.18
C SER A 130 22.96 2.06 43.46
N SER A 131 22.17 1.73 44.49
CA SER A 131 22.64 1.25 45.80
C SER A 131 22.83 -0.27 45.90
N LEU A 132 22.30 -1.04 44.95
CA LEU A 132 22.39 -2.51 44.96
C LEU A 132 23.75 -3.00 44.42
N SER A 133 24.08 -4.25 44.76
CA SER A 133 25.15 -5.01 44.12
C SER A 133 24.85 -5.16 42.61
N GLU A 134 25.87 -5.38 41.78
CA GLU A 134 25.66 -5.51 40.33
C GLU A 134 24.72 -6.67 39.99
N GLU A 135 24.89 -7.83 40.63
CA GLU A 135 24.08 -9.02 40.40
C GLU A 135 22.61 -8.79 40.78
N ASP A 136 22.36 -8.18 41.95
CA ASP A 136 21.00 -7.88 42.41
C ASP A 136 20.33 -6.81 41.54
N ALA A 137 21.08 -5.81 41.10
CA ALA A 137 20.59 -4.76 40.21
C ALA A 137 20.22 -5.33 38.83
N VAL A 138 21.02 -6.25 38.28
CA VAL A 138 20.70 -6.97 37.04
C VAL A 138 19.40 -7.76 37.21
N GLN A 139 19.28 -8.56 38.26
CA GLN A 139 18.11 -9.40 38.48
C GLN A 139 16.83 -8.56 38.63
N LYS A 140 16.92 -7.43 39.33
CA LYS A 140 15.80 -6.50 39.49
C LYS A 140 15.41 -5.83 38.17
N LEU A 141 16.37 -5.39 37.35
CA LEU A 141 16.11 -4.83 36.03
C LEU A 141 15.49 -5.84 35.07
N VAL A 142 15.98 -7.08 35.04
CA VAL A 142 15.42 -8.14 34.19
C VAL A 142 13.96 -8.44 34.57
N SER A 143 13.67 -8.51 35.87
CA SER A 143 12.29 -8.67 36.36
C SER A 143 11.39 -7.50 35.93
N LEU A 144 11.89 -6.27 36.04
CA LEU A 144 11.18 -5.07 35.63
C LEU A 144 10.89 -5.06 34.12
N ASN A 145 11.90 -5.36 33.31
CA ASN A 145 11.78 -5.42 31.85
C ASN A 145 10.76 -6.49 31.43
N ALA A 146 10.73 -7.64 32.09
CA ALA A 146 9.76 -8.69 31.82
C ALA A 146 8.31 -8.24 32.10
N GLN A 147 8.08 -7.45 33.16
CA GLN A 147 6.76 -6.91 33.50
C GLN A 147 6.30 -5.86 32.49
N LEU A 148 7.20 -4.96 32.08
CA LEU A 148 6.89 -3.87 31.13
C LEU A 148 6.92 -4.31 29.67
N GLY A 149 7.54 -5.46 29.37
CA GLY A 149 7.81 -5.90 28.00
C GLY A 149 6.57 -6.06 27.11
N THR A 150 5.38 -6.25 27.71
CA THR A 150 4.10 -6.36 26.99
C THR A 150 3.37 -5.02 26.80
N GLN A 151 3.83 -3.96 27.45
CA GLN A 151 3.21 -2.64 27.41
C GLN A 151 3.73 -1.82 26.21
N SER A 152 2.88 -0.90 25.74
CA SER A 152 3.15 -0.03 24.58
C SER A 152 2.91 1.46 24.84
N LYS A 153 2.31 1.79 25.98
CA LYS A 153 2.08 3.15 26.47
C LYS A 153 2.54 3.24 27.91
N PHE A 154 3.13 4.37 28.29
CA PHE A 154 3.74 4.56 29.60
C PHE A 154 3.30 5.87 30.25
N GLU A 155 1.98 6.11 30.24
CA GLU A 155 1.35 7.29 30.86
C GLU A 155 1.51 7.28 32.39
N ASP A 156 1.61 6.07 32.97
CA ASP A 156 1.75 5.86 34.42
C ASP A 156 3.21 6.03 34.91
N ILE A 157 4.19 6.14 34.00
CA ILE A 157 5.60 6.33 34.37
C ILE A 157 5.89 7.82 34.45
N ASP A 158 6.13 8.25 35.68
CA ASP A 158 6.30 9.66 36.00
C ASP A 158 7.61 10.25 35.45
N ARG A 159 7.64 11.59 35.39
CA ARG A 159 8.82 12.34 34.94
C ARG A 159 10.04 12.06 35.83
N SER A 160 9.83 11.88 37.13
CA SER A 160 10.91 11.70 38.09
C SER A 160 11.64 10.38 37.90
N ALA A 161 10.94 9.28 37.57
CA ALA A 161 11.56 8.02 37.21
C ALA A 161 12.49 8.14 35.99
N ARG A 162 12.05 8.88 34.96
CA ARG A 162 12.87 9.09 33.76
C ARG A 162 14.14 9.89 34.06
N GLU A 163 14.05 10.90 34.92
CA GLU A 163 15.20 11.69 35.36
C GLU A 163 16.19 10.86 36.22
N GLU A 164 15.69 9.98 37.09
CA GLU A 164 16.56 9.03 37.82
C GLU A 164 17.22 8.01 36.90
N LEU A 165 16.56 7.59 35.81
CA LEU A 165 17.17 6.71 34.81
C LEU A 165 18.34 7.40 34.10
N VAL A 166 18.22 8.68 33.79
CA VAL A 166 19.34 9.48 33.25
C VAL A 166 20.53 9.48 34.21
N LYS A 167 20.29 9.73 35.51
CA LYS A 167 21.35 9.72 36.54
C LYS A 167 21.99 8.35 36.70
N LEU A 168 21.21 7.27 36.53
CA LEU A 168 21.74 5.90 36.54
C LEU A 168 22.69 5.69 35.35
N VAL A 169 22.31 6.12 34.14
CA VAL A 169 23.14 6.02 32.93
C VAL A 169 24.45 6.81 33.08
N GLU A 170 24.42 8.00 33.68
CA GLU A 170 25.63 8.79 33.95
C GLU A 170 26.63 8.07 34.88
N LYS A 171 26.15 7.14 35.71
CA LYS A 171 26.97 6.35 36.64
C LYS A 171 27.26 4.93 36.14
N LEU A 172 26.82 4.59 34.93
CA LEU A 172 26.90 3.22 34.42
C LEU A 172 28.33 2.79 34.07
N GLU A 173 29.25 3.73 33.79
CA GLU A 173 30.62 3.41 33.34
C GLU A 173 31.38 2.47 34.29
N SER A 174 31.05 2.45 35.58
CA SER A 174 31.66 1.54 36.57
C SER A 174 30.99 0.16 36.68
N LYS A 175 29.87 -0.09 36.00
CA LYS A 175 29.03 -1.31 36.13
C LYS A 175 28.61 -1.88 34.76
N PRO A 176 29.54 -2.51 34.00
CA PRO A 176 29.27 -2.97 32.64
C PRO A 176 28.17 -4.05 32.54
N ALA A 177 27.98 -4.86 33.58
CA ALA A 177 26.92 -5.88 33.61
C ALA A 177 25.50 -5.32 33.49
N LEU A 178 25.31 -4.02 33.78
CA LEU A 178 24.02 -3.34 33.70
C LEU A 178 23.70 -2.76 32.31
N PHE A 179 24.63 -2.79 31.35
CA PHE A 179 24.46 -2.12 30.05
C PHE A 179 23.24 -2.67 29.30
N ALA A 180 23.23 -3.95 28.93
CA ALA A 180 22.09 -4.56 28.24
C ALA A 180 20.74 -4.42 28.98
N PRO A 181 20.61 -4.73 30.28
CA PRO A 181 19.34 -4.56 31.00
C PRO A 181 18.81 -3.12 31.01
N VAL A 182 19.70 -2.13 31.12
CA VAL A 182 19.33 -0.71 31.07
C VAL A 182 18.93 -0.30 29.65
N LEU A 183 19.66 -0.75 28.62
CA LEU A 183 19.31 -0.50 27.22
C LEU A 183 17.94 -1.09 26.87
N GLU A 184 17.61 -2.27 27.39
CA GLU A 184 16.31 -2.89 27.21
C GLU A 184 15.20 -2.05 27.86
N LEU A 185 15.42 -1.55 29.08
CA LEU A 185 14.47 -0.65 29.74
C LEU A 185 14.25 0.62 28.91
N ILE A 186 15.33 1.26 28.43
CA ILE A 186 15.23 2.45 27.57
C ILE A 186 14.47 2.10 26.28
N ARG A 187 14.76 0.96 25.63
CA ARG A 187 14.07 0.50 24.42
C ARG A 187 12.57 0.33 24.66
N ILE A 188 12.19 -0.25 25.79
CA ILE A 188 10.78 -0.43 26.18
C ILE A 188 10.11 0.94 26.32
N LEU A 189 10.72 1.86 27.07
CA LEU A 189 10.20 3.21 27.27
C LEU A 189 10.15 4.02 25.95
N ALA A 190 11.08 3.78 25.03
CA ALA A 190 11.15 4.44 23.73
C ALA A 190 10.09 3.98 22.72
N ARG A 191 9.25 2.98 23.06
CA ARG A 191 8.07 2.61 22.25
C ARG A 191 6.99 3.70 22.27
N ASP A 192 7.00 4.54 23.31
CA ASP A 192 6.09 5.66 23.48
C ASP A 192 6.85 6.98 23.33
N LYS A 193 6.25 7.92 22.59
CA LYS A 193 6.81 9.27 22.40
C LYS A 193 6.62 10.13 23.65
N ALA A 194 5.65 9.80 24.51
CA ALA A 194 5.36 10.56 25.72
C ALA A 194 6.59 10.66 26.64
N LEU A 195 6.99 11.90 26.96
CA LEU A 195 8.13 12.23 27.82
C LEU A 195 9.46 11.57 27.40
N LEU A 196 9.60 11.18 26.13
CA LEU A 196 10.83 10.56 25.63
C LEU A 196 12.00 11.57 25.63
N ASP A 197 11.73 12.85 25.41
CA ASP A 197 12.73 13.91 25.43
C ASP A 197 13.37 14.13 26.82
N VAL A 198 12.64 13.79 27.90
CA VAL A 198 13.17 13.83 29.27
C VAL A 198 14.18 12.72 29.50
N LEU A 199 13.96 11.56 28.87
CA LEU A 199 14.84 10.39 28.99
C LEU A 199 16.06 10.49 28.06
N LEU A 200 15.86 10.92 26.81
CA LEU A 200 16.92 10.99 25.80
C LEU A 200 17.75 12.27 25.92
N THR A 201 18.32 12.51 27.10
CA THR A 201 19.33 13.54 27.32
C THR A 201 20.64 13.19 26.60
N GLU A 202 21.54 14.15 26.44
CA GLU A 202 22.81 13.93 25.73
C GLU A 202 23.63 12.75 26.25
N PRO A 203 23.81 12.55 27.58
CA PRO A 203 24.50 11.38 28.11
C PRO A 203 23.85 10.05 27.69
N VAL A 204 22.51 9.98 27.70
CA VAL A 204 21.77 8.77 27.33
C VAL A 204 21.89 8.48 25.84
N ARG A 205 21.82 9.50 24.98
CA ARG A 205 22.00 9.33 23.53
C ARG A 205 23.41 8.82 23.20
N ASN A 206 24.43 9.42 23.81
CA ASN A 206 25.82 9.02 23.62
C ASN A 206 26.08 7.60 24.17
N PHE A 207 25.45 7.25 25.28
CA PHE A 207 25.51 5.89 25.83
C PHE A 207 24.95 4.86 24.85
N ILE A 208 23.78 5.11 24.25
CA ILE A 208 23.17 4.19 23.26
C ILE A 208 24.09 4.02 22.04
N ILE A 209 24.61 5.13 21.48
CA ILE A 209 25.50 5.11 20.30
C ILE A 209 26.83 4.40 20.60
N ARG A 210 27.38 4.61 21.81
CA ARG A 210 28.60 3.92 22.24
C ARG A 210 28.37 2.43 22.42
N ALA A 211 27.28 2.04 23.07
CA ALA A 211 26.95 0.64 23.32
C ALA A 211 26.67 -0.14 22.03
N SER A 212 26.14 0.51 20.99
CA SER A 212 26.00 -0.12 19.66
C SER A 212 27.34 -0.31 18.95
N GLY A 213 28.44 0.27 19.43
CA GLY A 213 29.73 0.22 18.75
C GLY A 213 29.82 1.15 17.53
N LEU A 214 28.87 2.08 17.37
CA LEU A 214 28.87 3.11 16.33
C LEU A 214 29.44 4.44 16.84
N SER A 215 30.45 4.36 17.71
CA SER A 215 31.21 5.51 18.23
C SER A 215 32.71 5.32 17.96
N SER A 216 33.53 6.29 18.35
CA SER A 216 34.99 6.19 18.26
C SER A 216 35.57 4.98 19.02
N THR A 217 34.90 4.55 20.09
CA THR A 217 35.29 3.37 20.88
C THR A 217 34.37 2.20 20.52
N PRO A 218 34.89 1.09 19.96
CA PRO A 218 34.07 -0.06 19.63
C PRO A 218 33.58 -0.76 20.91
N SER A 219 32.29 -1.08 20.95
CA SER A 219 31.75 -2.01 21.95
C SER A 219 32.03 -3.44 21.48
N VAL A 220 32.61 -4.25 22.37
CA VAL A 220 33.00 -5.65 22.06
C VAL A 220 31.97 -6.65 22.61
N VAL A 221 31.03 -6.19 23.43
CA VAL A 221 30.02 -7.06 24.07
C VAL A 221 28.79 -7.17 23.17
N LEU A 222 28.65 -8.31 22.48
CA LEU A 222 27.55 -8.58 21.55
C LEU A 222 26.15 -8.32 22.12
N LYS A 223 25.92 -8.69 23.39
CA LYS A 223 24.62 -8.50 24.05
C LYS A 223 24.25 -7.02 24.15
N ASP A 224 25.24 -6.17 24.44
CA ASP A 224 25.03 -4.73 24.54
C ASP A 224 24.79 -4.12 23.16
N VAL A 225 25.54 -4.58 22.13
CA VAL A 225 25.36 -4.13 20.74
C VAL A 225 23.94 -4.43 20.24
N ILE A 226 23.47 -5.68 20.37
CA ILE A 226 22.14 -6.08 19.91
C ILE A 226 21.05 -5.25 20.61
N GLU A 227 21.15 -5.05 21.91
CA GLU A 227 20.12 -4.32 22.64
C GLU A 227 20.18 -2.81 22.37
N ALA A 228 21.38 -2.26 22.18
CA ALA A 228 21.58 -0.89 21.73
C ALA A 228 21.01 -0.67 20.33
N ASP A 229 21.25 -1.56 19.37
CA ASP A 229 20.73 -1.45 18.00
C ASP A 229 19.18 -1.50 17.97
N LYS A 230 18.56 -2.39 18.76
CA LYS A 230 17.10 -2.37 18.93
C LYS A 230 16.60 -1.07 19.58
N CYS A 231 17.36 -0.52 20.53
CA CYS A 231 17.05 0.75 21.17
C CYS A 231 17.15 1.91 20.16
N LEU A 232 18.16 1.89 19.29
CA LEU A 232 18.34 2.85 18.19
C LEU A 232 17.13 2.84 17.26
N VAL A 233 16.61 1.68 16.86
CA VAL A 233 15.42 1.59 15.99
C VAL A 233 14.23 2.37 16.59
N ASN A 234 13.93 2.17 17.88
CA ASN A 234 12.81 2.85 18.54
C ASN A 234 13.07 4.35 18.75
N THR A 235 14.27 4.70 19.20
CA THR A 235 14.62 6.08 19.54
C THR A 235 14.78 6.95 18.30
N LEU A 236 15.37 6.43 17.22
CA LEU A 236 15.49 7.14 15.93
C LEU A 236 14.14 7.35 15.26
N PHE A 237 13.17 6.45 15.47
CA PHE A 237 11.81 6.64 14.96
C PHE A 237 11.08 7.76 15.72
N ASN A 238 11.14 7.75 17.06
CA ASN A 238 10.33 8.64 17.90
C ASN A 238 10.97 10.00 18.25
N SER A 239 12.31 10.14 18.20
CA SER A 239 13.02 11.35 18.66
C SER A 239 13.86 12.03 17.55
N SER A 240 13.64 13.33 17.36
CA SER A 240 14.46 14.16 16.48
C SER A 240 15.87 14.41 17.01
N GLN A 241 16.03 14.55 18.32
CA GLN A 241 17.29 14.83 19.00
C GLN A 241 18.23 13.63 18.89
N MET A 242 17.66 12.42 18.95
CA MET A 242 18.41 11.19 18.67
C MET A 242 18.91 11.14 17.24
N ARG A 243 18.06 11.47 16.26
CA ARG A 243 18.47 11.54 14.85
C ARG A 243 19.61 12.54 14.61
N GLN A 244 19.55 13.72 15.23
CA GLN A 244 20.62 14.73 15.12
C GLN A 244 21.95 14.26 15.71
N SER A 245 21.91 13.64 16.89
CA SER A 245 23.14 13.14 17.54
C SER A 245 23.73 11.96 16.75
N PHE A 246 22.87 11.07 16.26
CA PHE A 246 23.27 9.95 15.42
C PHE A 246 23.88 10.41 14.09
N GLU A 247 23.29 11.43 13.45
CA GLU A 247 23.82 11.99 12.20
C GLU A 247 25.22 12.60 12.36
N ALA A 248 25.49 13.21 13.52
CA ALA A 248 26.77 13.84 13.80
C ALA A 248 27.92 12.84 14.02
N GLU A 249 27.65 11.66 14.60
CA GLU A 249 28.70 10.74 15.08
C GLU A 249 28.70 9.36 14.39
N ALA A 250 27.53 8.79 14.12
CA ALA A 250 27.39 7.35 13.88
C ALA A 250 27.17 6.95 12.41
N VAL A 251 26.74 7.87 11.54
CA VAL A 251 26.30 7.57 10.17
C VAL A 251 27.39 6.93 9.30
N ASP A 252 28.63 7.43 9.38
CA ASP A 252 29.73 6.89 8.59
C ASP A 252 30.16 5.52 9.10
N LEU A 253 30.20 5.36 10.43
CA LEU A 253 30.56 4.10 11.09
C LEU A 253 29.49 3.02 10.83
N LEU A 254 28.22 3.41 10.72
CA LEU A 254 27.13 2.53 10.33
C LEU A 254 27.34 2.03 8.89
N LEU A 255 27.65 2.94 7.96
CA LEU A 255 27.87 2.56 6.57
C LEU A 255 29.11 1.66 6.43
N GLU A 256 30.19 1.95 7.13
CA GLU A 256 31.38 1.11 7.19
C GLU A 256 31.05 -0.31 7.70
N ARG A 257 30.24 -0.41 8.77
CA ARG A 257 29.84 -1.70 9.34
C ARG A 257 28.96 -2.50 8.39
N ILE A 258 27.99 -1.85 7.73
CA ILE A 258 27.15 -2.49 6.69
C ILE A 258 28.02 -2.95 5.51
N SER A 259 29.01 -2.16 5.12
CA SER A 259 29.95 -2.50 4.03
C SER A 259 30.86 -3.68 4.40
N ALA A 260 31.25 -3.79 5.67
CA ALA A 260 32.00 -4.93 6.20
C ALA A 260 31.15 -6.21 6.16
N PHE A 261 29.90 -6.15 6.62
CA PHE A 261 28.95 -7.27 6.49
C PHE A 261 28.74 -7.70 5.04
N THR A 262 28.53 -6.74 4.15
CA THR A 262 28.24 -7.01 2.73
C THR A 262 29.42 -7.71 2.04
N ARG A 263 30.66 -7.31 2.35
CA ARG A 263 31.87 -7.89 1.75
C ARG A 263 32.39 -9.13 2.49
N ALA A 264 31.80 -9.48 3.63
CA ALA A 264 32.32 -10.46 4.58
C ALA A 264 33.80 -10.21 4.96
N ASP A 265 34.19 -8.93 5.02
CA ASP A 265 35.54 -8.49 5.44
C ASP A 265 35.41 -7.72 6.75
N TYR A 266 35.76 -8.42 7.84
CA TYR A 266 35.65 -7.93 9.21
C TYR A 266 37.00 -7.47 9.77
N SER A 267 37.96 -7.11 8.92
CA SER A 267 39.28 -6.66 9.38
C SER A 267 39.23 -5.35 10.19
N GLY A 268 40.23 -5.16 11.06
CA GLY A 268 40.38 -3.95 11.87
C GLY A 268 39.31 -3.82 12.96
N ARG A 269 38.54 -2.72 12.95
CA ARG A 269 37.59 -2.39 14.04
C ARG A 269 36.42 -3.36 14.19
N TYR A 270 36.18 -4.21 13.19
CA TYR A 270 35.07 -5.16 13.16
C TYR A 270 35.51 -6.60 13.42
N GLU A 271 36.75 -6.84 13.86
CA GLU A 271 37.31 -8.19 14.04
C GLU A 271 36.48 -9.06 14.99
N TRP A 272 35.85 -8.44 16.00
CA TRP A 272 34.94 -9.10 16.95
C TRP A 272 33.77 -9.84 16.26
N ILE A 273 33.38 -9.44 15.04
CA ILE A 273 32.31 -10.09 14.25
C ILE A 273 32.72 -11.51 13.78
N ASN A 274 34.02 -11.78 13.64
CA ASN A 274 34.51 -13.11 13.26
C ASN A 274 34.20 -14.16 14.34
N GLU A 275 34.17 -13.75 15.61
CA GLU A 275 33.98 -14.63 16.76
C GLU A 275 32.50 -14.91 17.08
N ILE A 276 31.59 -14.24 16.34
CA ILE A 276 30.14 -14.28 16.61
C ILE A 276 29.44 -15.35 15.77
N PRO A 277 28.45 -16.08 16.35
CA PRO A 277 27.61 -17.01 15.60
C PRO A 277 26.87 -16.34 14.44
N GLU A 278 26.69 -17.07 13.34
CA GLU A 278 26.07 -16.56 12.11
C GLU A 278 24.67 -15.95 12.35
N GLU A 279 23.83 -16.59 13.16
CA GLU A 279 22.48 -16.07 13.49
C GLU A 279 22.53 -14.68 14.14
N SER A 280 23.48 -14.50 15.08
CA SER A 280 23.66 -13.22 15.76
C SER A 280 24.26 -12.17 14.83
N ARG A 281 25.15 -12.59 13.92
CA ARG A 281 25.71 -11.74 12.87
C ARG A 281 24.62 -11.22 11.94
N ASN A 282 23.73 -12.11 11.48
CA ASN A 282 22.59 -11.75 10.64
C ASN A 282 21.63 -10.80 11.36
N ALA A 283 21.40 -11.00 12.66
CA ALA A 283 20.56 -10.12 13.46
C ALA A 283 21.14 -8.69 13.54
N VAL A 284 22.43 -8.53 13.88
CA VAL A 284 23.08 -7.20 13.93
C VAL A 284 23.02 -6.52 12.56
N TRP A 285 23.33 -7.25 11.49
CA TRP A 285 23.29 -6.70 10.14
C TRP A 285 21.87 -6.25 9.73
N LEU A 286 20.84 -7.01 10.08
CA LEU A 286 19.46 -6.61 9.82
C LEU A 286 19.08 -5.34 10.60
N PHE A 287 19.47 -5.22 11.87
CA PHE A 287 19.23 -4.00 12.64
C PHE A 287 19.97 -2.80 12.06
N ASP A 288 21.21 -2.97 11.60
CA ASP A 288 21.95 -1.91 10.90
C ASP A 288 21.22 -1.41 9.66
N LEU A 289 20.66 -2.32 8.86
CA LEU A 289 19.89 -1.94 7.68
C LEU A 289 18.59 -1.21 8.05
N ARG A 290 17.92 -1.62 9.13
CA ARG A 290 16.74 -0.90 9.65
C ARG A 290 17.10 0.50 10.16
N ILE A 291 18.23 0.64 10.85
CA ILE A 291 18.76 1.94 11.30
C ILE A 291 19.10 2.80 10.08
N ALA A 292 19.73 2.24 9.05
CA ALA A 292 20.01 2.92 7.79
C ALA A 292 18.74 3.37 7.08
N PHE A 293 17.68 2.56 7.08
CA PHE A 293 16.38 2.93 6.53
C PHE A 293 15.76 4.11 7.28
N LEU A 294 15.70 4.05 8.61
CA LEU A 294 15.11 5.13 9.43
C LEU A 294 15.86 6.45 9.29
N THR A 295 17.20 6.39 9.34
CA THR A 295 18.04 7.59 9.25
C THR A 295 17.98 8.22 7.86
N SER A 296 18.04 7.40 6.80
CA SER A 296 17.86 7.88 5.42
C SER A 296 16.44 8.37 5.13
N ALA A 297 15.40 7.87 5.81
CA ALA A 297 14.03 8.36 5.62
C ALA A 297 13.85 9.79 6.16
N HIS A 298 14.47 10.09 7.31
CA HIS A 298 14.23 11.34 8.03
C HIS A 298 15.25 12.45 7.75
N SER A 299 16.49 12.12 7.38
CA SER A 299 17.54 13.13 7.15
C SER A 299 17.82 13.34 5.66
N SER A 300 17.55 14.56 5.19
CA SER A 300 17.97 15.01 3.86
C SER A 300 19.50 15.11 3.71
N GLY A 301 20.23 15.33 4.82
CA GLY A 301 21.69 15.34 4.85
C GLY A 301 22.25 13.96 4.52
N ILE A 302 21.73 12.92 5.17
CA ILE A 302 22.10 11.51 4.91
C ILE A 302 21.69 11.09 3.49
N GLN A 303 20.48 11.43 3.05
CA GLN A 303 20.04 11.20 1.66
C GLN A 303 21.06 11.77 0.67
N SER A 304 21.61 12.95 0.99
CA SER A 304 22.61 13.57 0.14
C SER A 304 23.98 12.93 0.18
N LYS A 305 24.48 12.67 1.39
CA LYS A 305 25.78 12.09 1.63
C LYS A 305 25.89 10.69 1.02
N TRP A 306 24.90 9.84 1.28
CA TRP A 306 24.88 8.46 0.76
C TRP A 306 24.49 8.41 -0.71
N GLY A 307 23.56 9.26 -1.17
CA GLY A 307 23.15 9.31 -2.57
C GLY A 307 24.26 9.79 -3.53
N SER A 308 25.29 10.48 -3.02
CA SER A 308 26.48 10.88 -3.79
C SER A 308 27.70 9.99 -3.52
N SER A 309 27.59 9.01 -2.62
CA SER A 309 28.67 8.08 -2.28
C SER A 309 28.53 6.81 -3.11
N ALA A 310 29.50 6.58 -4.01
CA ALA A 310 29.56 5.34 -4.79
C ALA A 310 29.63 4.12 -3.87
N THR A 311 30.42 4.17 -2.80
CA THR A 311 30.52 3.09 -1.81
C THR A 311 29.18 2.76 -1.18
N ALA A 312 28.37 3.78 -0.83
CA ALA A 312 27.06 3.56 -0.23
C ALA A 312 26.11 2.89 -1.22
N LEU A 313 25.99 3.44 -2.43
CA LEU A 313 25.13 2.91 -3.47
C LEU A 313 25.53 1.47 -3.83
N THR A 314 26.81 1.21 -4.11
CA THR A 314 27.30 -0.13 -4.43
C THR A 314 27.04 -1.11 -3.29
N THR A 315 27.18 -0.70 -2.03
CA THR A 315 26.91 -1.56 -0.87
C THR A 315 25.45 -2.03 -0.85
N PHE A 316 24.47 -1.13 -1.00
CA PHE A 316 23.06 -1.52 -1.01
C PHE A 316 22.67 -2.33 -2.26
N ILE A 317 23.28 -2.03 -3.41
CA ILE A 317 23.13 -2.80 -4.65
C ILE A 317 23.65 -4.24 -4.44
N ASP A 318 24.81 -4.42 -3.82
CA ASP A 318 25.42 -5.72 -3.60
C ASP A 318 24.61 -6.60 -2.64
N ILE A 319 23.98 -6.01 -1.61
CA ILE A 319 23.05 -6.75 -0.73
C ILE A 319 21.87 -7.30 -1.53
N MET A 320 21.31 -6.51 -2.44
CA MET A 320 20.23 -6.95 -3.32
C MET A 320 20.73 -7.99 -4.34
N ARG A 321 21.98 -7.90 -4.83
CA ARG A 321 22.61 -8.92 -5.68
C ARG A 321 22.73 -10.26 -4.95
N GLN A 322 23.14 -10.26 -3.68
CA GLN A 322 23.21 -11.48 -2.87
C GLN A 322 21.85 -12.19 -2.81
N TYR A 323 20.76 -11.46 -2.58
CA TYR A 323 19.41 -12.03 -2.65
C TYR A 323 19.12 -12.67 -4.01
N THR A 324 19.41 -11.99 -5.12
CA THR A 324 19.14 -12.53 -6.46
C THR A 324 19.98 -13.77 -6.79
N ALA A 325 21.23 -13.81 -6.32
CA ALA A 325 22.10 -14.97 -6.47
C ALA A 325 21.56 -16.16 -5.68
N THR A 326 21.20 -15.96 -4.40
CA THR A 326 20.60 -17.00 -3.57
C THR A 326 19.26 -17.47 -4.12
N ALA A 327 18.41 -16.56 -4.62
CA ALA A 327 17.15 -16.92 -5.27
C ALA A 327 17.37 -17.87 -6.47
N ALA A 328 18.42 -17.63 -7.26
CA ALA A 328 18.77 -18.50 -8.38
C ALA A 328 19.30 -19.87 -7.92
N GLU A 329 20.02 -19.95 -6.80
CA GLU A 329 20.52 -21.21 -6.24
C GLU A 329 19.41 -22.09 -5.67
N VAL A 330 18.41 -21.49 -5.02
CA VAL A 330 17.31 -22.23 -4.37
C VAL A 330 16.23 -22.71 -5.34
N LEU A 331 16.31 -22.35 -6.63
CA LEU A 331 15.38 -22.76 -7.68
C LEU A 331 15.15 -24.27 -7.78
N CYS A 332 16.17 -25.07 -7.47
CA CYS A 332 16.12 -26.53 -7.53
C CYS A 332 15.79 -27.19 -6.19
N LEU A 333 15.56 -26.42 -5.13
CA LEU A 333 15.24 -26.93 -3.80
C LEU A 333 13.73 -27.06 -3.61
N GLU A 334 13.35 -27.86 -2.62
CA GLU A 334 11.95 -27.94 -2.17
C GLU A 334 11.47 -26.57 -1.65
N PRO A 335 10.19 -26.18 -1.88
CA PRO A 335 9.68 -24.85 -1.56
C PRO A 335 9.91 -24.41 -0.10
N ASP A 336 9.78 -25.32 0.86
CA ASP A 336 9.97 -25.03 2.29
C ASP A 336 11.44 -24.83 2.67
N GLU A 337 12.37 -25.52 1.99
CA GLU A 337 13.80 -25.30 2.19
C GLU A 337 14.26 -24.02 1.50
N ALA A 338 13.79 -23.77 0.28
CA ALA A 338 14.04 -22.55 -0.46
C ALA A 338 13.59 -21.31 0.34
N SER A 339 12.38 -21.35 0.89
CA SER A 339 11.82 -20.25 1.69
C SER A 339 12.65 -19.97 2.95
N ARG A 340 13.08 -21.01 3.66
CA ARG A 340 13.93 -20.85 4.86
C ARG A 340 15.30 -20.26 4.53
N ARG A 341 15.94 -20.73 3.46
CA ARG A 341 17.25 -20.20 3.03
C ARG A 341 17.14 -18.76 2.52
N LEU A 342 16.03 -18.39 1.92
CA LEU A 342 15.83 -17.06 1.34
C LEU A 342 15.34 -16.02 2.35
N ALA A 343 14.80 -16.43 3.51
CA ALA A 343 14.21 -15.53 4.50
C ALA A 343 15.14 -14.38 4.92
N ASP A 344 16.35 -14.72 5.42
CA ASP A 344 17.33 -13.71 5.88
C ASP A 344 17.79 -12.78 4.76
N TYR A 345 17.93 -13.30 3.53
CA TYR A 345 18.28 -12.48 2.37
C TYR A 345 17.13 -11.57 1.94
N THR A 346 15.88 -12.03 2.06
CA THR A 346 14.68 -11.26 1.73
C THR A 346 14.57 -10.05 2.65
N ASP A 347 14.71 -10.25 3.96
CA ASP A 347 14.62 -9.18 4.94
C ASP A 347 15.71 -8.12 4.73
N ARG A 348 16.97 -8.56 4.55
CA ARG A 348 18.10 -7.66 4.30
C ARG A 348 17.97 -6.90 2.97
N ALA A 349 17.64 -7.59 1.89
CA ALA A 349 17.46 -6.97 0.59
C ALA A 349 16.26 -6.02 0.57
N GLY A 350 15.19 -6.33 1.31
CA GLY A 350 14.05 -5.45 1.50
C GLY A 350 14.44 -4.14 2.18
N GLU A 351 15.17 -4.19 3.30
CA GLU A 351 15.67 -2.98 3.96
C GLU A 351 16.66 -2.20 3.08
N ALA A 352 17.60 -2.89 2.42
CA ALA A 352 18.54 -2.26 1.49
C ALA A 352 17.84 -1.55 0.33
N ALA A 353 16.80 -2.15 -0.25
CA ALA A 353 16.02 -1.55 -1.32
C ALA A 353 15.24 -0.30 -0.85
N LYS A 354 14.75 -0.28 0.39
CA LYS A 354 14.13 0.92 0.99
C LYS A 354 15.15 2.04 1.19
N VAL A 355 16.35 1.73 1.68
CA VAL A 355 17.43 2.72 1.80
C VAL A 355 17.80 3.27 0.43
N LEU A 356 18.01 2.39 -0.55
CA LEU A 356 18.34 2.77 -1.92
C LEU A 356 17.26 3.68 -2.51
N PHE A 357 15.98 3.37 -2.30
CA PHE A 357 14.88 4.24 -2.68
C PHE A 357 14.98 5.62 -2.02
N ASN A 358 15.15 5.68 -0.69
CA ASN A 358 15.23 6.93 0.07
C ASN A 358 16.37 7.84 -0.38
N ILE A 359 17.54 7.29 -0.70
CA ILE A 359 18.71 8.09 -1.09
C ILE A 359 18.68 8.51 -2.57
N THR A 360 17.83 7.89 -3.40
CA THR A 360 17.79 8.13 -4.86
C THR A 360 16.55 8.87 -5.36
N TYR A 361 15.37 8.72 -4.74
CA TYR A 361 14.09 9.19 -5.31
C TYR A 361 14.00 10.70 -5.62
N LYS A 362 14.68 11.55 -4.83
CA LYS A 362 14.70 13.01 -5.04
C LYS A 362 15.72 13.49 -6.07
N ARG A 363 16.65 12.62 -6.48
CA ARG A 363 17.84 12.98 -7.27
C ARG A 363 18.07 12.04 -8.47
N PRO A 364 17.03 11.71 -9.26
CA PRO A 364 17.15 10.71 -10.32
C PRO A 364 18.11 11.11 -11.46
N ASN A 365 18.55 12.37 -11.52
CA ASN A 365 19.48 12.87 -12.53
C ASN A 365 20.92 12.98 -12.04
N ASP A 366 21.16 12.86 -10.72
CA ASP A 366 22.44 13.18 -10.10
C ASP A 366 23.28 11.92 -9.80
N ILE A 367 22.77 10.76 -10.21
CA ILE A 367 23.42 9.46 -10.00
C ILE A 367 24.26 9.15 -11.22
N ASP A 368 25.50 8.72 -10.99
CA ASP A 368 26.43 8.31 -12.03
C ASP A 368 25.83 7.22 -12.93
N GLU A 369 26.05 7.33 -14.23
CA GLU A 369 25.47 6.42 -15.24
C GLU A 369 25.85 4.95 -14.98
N LYS A 370 27.07 4.69 -14.51
CA LYS A 370 27.50 3.32 -14.15
C LYS A 370 26.63 2.75 -13.03
N LEU A 371 26.38 3.54 -11.99
CA LEU A 371 25.55 3.12 -10.86
C LEU A 371 24.08 2.98 -11.28
N VAL A 372 23.58 3.84 -12.17
CA VAL A 372 22.24 3.67 -12.76
C VAL A 372 22.13 2.34 -13.51
N ASN A 373 23.16 1.95 -14.28
CA ASN A 373 23.19 0.66 -14.96
C ASN A 373 23.21 -0.50 -13.96
N GLU A 374 24.02 -0.43 -12.90
CA GLU A 374 24.05 -1.44 -11.83
C GLU A 374 22.70 -1.59 -11.11
N ILE A 375 22.03 -0.47 -10.80
CA ILE A 375 20.66 -0.49 -10.23
C ILE A 375 19.68 -1.11 -11.23
N THR A 376 19.81 -0.79 -12.51
CA THR A 376 18.95 -1.33 -13.58
C THR A 376 19.07 -2.85 -13.67
N GLU A 377 20.29 -3.39 -13.61
CA GLU A 377 20.55 -4.84 -13.62
C GLU A 377 19.89 -5.53 -12.43
N VAL A 378 20.06 -4.99 -11.22
CA VAL A 378 19.48 -5.57 -10.01
C VAL A 378 17.96 -5.50 -10.00
N VAL A 379 17.37 -4.37 -10.41
CA VAL A 379 15.90 -4.25 -10.55
C VAL A 379 15.37 -5.28 -11.55
N ALA A 380 16.05 -5.47 -12.68
CA ALA A 380 15.67 -6.49 -13.65
C ALA A 380 15.77 -7.91 -13.07
N ALA A 381 16.83 -8.20 -12.30
CA ALA A 381 17.02 -9.49 -11.66
C ALA A 381 15.97 -9.76 -10.58
N LEU A 382 15.59 -8.75 -9.77
CA LEU A 382 14.56 -8.87 -8.74
C LEU A 382 13.17 -9.18 -9.32
N ILE A 383 12.77 -8.46 -10.38
CA ILE A 383 11.47 -8.69 -11.02
C ILE A 383 11.43 -10.06 -11.71
N LYS A 384 12.55 -10.52 -12.26
CA LYS A 384 12.67 -11.84 -12.91
C LYS A 384 12.96 -12.99 -11.93
N ALA A 385 13.16 -12.71 -10.65
CA ALA A 385 13.55 -13.70 -9.66
C ALA A 385 12.49 -14.80 -9.52
N LYS A 386 12.95 -16.04 -9.31
CA LYS A 386 12.11 -17.22 -9.12
C LYS A 386 12.58 -17.96 -7.86
N PRO A 387 11.69 -18.35 -6.93
CA PRO A 387 10.26 -18.08 -6.93
C PRO A 387 9.95 -16.56 -6.82
N PRO A 388 8.81 -16.11 -7.37
CA PRO A 388 8.44 -14.70 -7.31
C PRO A 388 8.18 -14.25 -5.88
N SER A 389 8.60 -13.03 -5.56
CA SER A 389 8.39 -12.41 -4.24
C SER A 389 7.65 -11.09 -4.42
N PRO A 390 6.35 -11.03 -4.07
CA PRO A 390 5.55 -9.80 -4.21
C PRO A 390 6.16 -8.59 -3.47
N VAL A 391 6.84 -8.84 -2.35
CA VAL A 391 7.52 -7.80 -1.56
C VAL A 391 8.71 -7.24 -2.33
N MET A 392 9.56 -8.10 -2.90
CA MET A 392 10.73 -7.65 -3.65
C MET A 392 10.35 -7.04 -5.01
N GLU A 393 9.31 -7.55 -5.65
CA GLU A 393 8.71 -6.96 -6.86
C GLU A 393 8.25 -5.53 -6.59
N GLN A 394 7.55 -5.30 -5.48
CA GLN A 394 7.13 -3.94 -5.09
C GLN A 394 8.31 -3.00 -4.89
N HIS A 395 9.37 -3.45 -4.21
CA HIS A 395 10.57 -2.64 -4.01
C HIS A 395 11.27 -2.31 -5.34
N ALA A 396 11.40 -3.29 -6.23
CA ALA A 396 11.99 -3.09 -7.55
C ALA A 396 11.16 -2.13 -8.42
N VAL A 397 9.83 -2.27 -8.40
CA VAL A 397 8.90 -1.39 -9.13
C VAL A 397 8.91 0.04 -8.57
N ASN A 398 9.06 0.24 -7.25
CA ASN A 398 9.21 1.57 -6.66
C ASN A 398 10.49 2.28 -7.15
N LEU A 399 11.61 1.55 -7.27
CA LEU A 399 12.86 2.08 -7.82
C LEU A 399 12.69 2.42 -9.32
N LEU A 400 12.08 1.53 -10.10
CA LEU A 400 11.80 1.75 -11.53
C LEU A 400 10.86 2.94 -11.77
N ALA A 401 9.86 3.13 -10.90
CA ALA A 401 8.90 4.22 -10.96
C ALA A 401 9.53 5.59 -10.65
N THR A 402 10.63 5.64 -9.90
CA THR A 402 11.28 6.92 -9.51
C THR A 402 12.54 7.22 -10.31
N LEU A 403 13.36 6.22 -10.63
CA LEU A 403 14.63 6.39 -11.34
C LEU A 403 14.47 6.40 -12.86
N LYS A 404 15.47 6.97 -13.53
CA LYS A 404 15.64 6.93 -14.99
C LYS A 404 16.53 5.74 -15.36
N LEU A 405 16.03 4.53 -15.11
CA LEU A 405 16.75 3.30 -15.39
C LEU A 405 16.98 3.13 -16.89
N ASN A 406 18.06 2.42 -17.25
CA ASN A 406 18.45 2.22 -18.63
C ASN A 406 17.52 1.20 -19.30
N ILE A 407 16.47 1.68 -19.97
CA ILE A 407 15.44 0.84 -20.59
C ILE A 407 16.03 -0.13 -21.64
N SER A 408 17.13 0.24 -22.29
CA SER A 408 17.79 -0.65 -23.27
C SER A 408 18.38 -1.91 -22.64
N MET A 409 18.74 -1.86 -21.34
CA MET A 409 19.20 -3.03 -20.58
C MET A 409 18.06 -3.90 -20.09
N LEU A 410 16.86 -3.33 -19.90
CA LEU A 410 15.68 -4.08 -19.48
C LEU A 410 15.14 -4.97 -20.61
N CYS A 411 15.15 -4.45 -21.85
CA CYS A 411 14.73 -5.18 -23.05
C CYS A 411 15.84 -5.10 -24.13
N PRO A 412 16.94 -5.86 -23.98
CA PRO A 412 18.08 -5.80 -24.88
C PRO A 412 17.79 -6.45 -26.24
N LYS A 413 18.47 -5.96 -27.28
CA LYS A 413 18.43 -6.56 -28.62
C LYS A 413 19.26 -7.84 -28.65
N MET A 414 18.66 -8.92 -29.13
CA MET A 414 19.25 -10.24 -29.25
C MET A 414 19.92 -10.42 -30.62
N LYS A 415 21.05 -11.15 -30.64
CA LYS A 415 21.76 -11.50 -31.88
C LYS A 415 21.22 -12.77 -32.53
N THR A 416 20.67 -13.68 -31.72
CA THR A 416 20.15 -14.99 -32.12
C THR A 416 18.83 -15.24 -31.42
N ILE A 417 17.95 -15.99 -32.08
CA ILE A 417 16.68 -16.42 -31.50
C ILE A 417 16.96 -17.60 -30.56
N ASP A 418 16.62 -17.47 -29.28
CA ASP A 418 16.75 -18.54 -28.28
C ASP A 418 15.36 -18.96 -27.77
N GLY A 419 14.96 -20.19 -28.07
CA GLY A 419 13.64 -20.74 -27.73
C GLY A 419 13.34 -20.86 -26.22
N ARG A 420 14.29 -20.53 -25.34
CA ARG A 420 14.14 -20.56 -23.88
C ARG A 420 13.73 -19.21 -23.26
N THR A 421 13.81 -18.13 -24.02
CA THR A 421 13.53 -16.76 -23.55
C THR A 421 12.22 -16.24 -24.16
N GLU A 422 11.55 -15.34 -23.45
CA GLU A 422 10.42 -14.61 -24.04
C GLU A 422 10.98 -13.56 -24.99
N GLN A 423 10.72 -13.69 -26.29
CA GLN A 423 11.35 -12.86 -27.33
C GLN A 423 10.32 -12.29 -28.29
N PHE A 424 10.57 -11.07 -28.77
CA PHE A 424 9.73 -10.40 -29.75
C PHE A 424 10.58 -9.46 -30.62
N ASP A 425 10.47 -9.58 -31.95
CA ASP A 425 11.17 -8.71 -32.93
C ASP A 425 12.70 -8.64 -32.71
N LEU A 426 13.33 -9.76 -32.34
CA LEU A 426 14.76 -9.87 -31.96
C LEU A 426 15.14 -9.09 -30.69
N TYR A 427 14.21 -8.88 -29.75
CA TYR A 427 14.49 -8.35 -28.42
C TYR A 427 14.04 -9.33 -27.33
N ASP A 428 14.77 -9.33 -26.22
CA ASP A 428 14.37 -10.05 -25.01
C ASP A 428 13.25 -9.29 -24.28
N MET A 429 12.12 -9.95 -24.11
CA MET A 429 10.92 -9.45 -23.43
C MET A 429 10.69 -10.14 -22.09
N SER A 430 11.63 -10.93 -21.59
CA SER A 430 11.52 -11.65 -20.31
C SER A 430 11.26 -10.69 -19.14
N PHE A 431 11.90 -9.51 -19.14
CA PHE A 431 11.62 -8.48 -18.15
C PHE A 431 10.21 -7.90 -18.28
N ALA A 432 9.79 -7.56 -19.50
CA ALA A 432 8.45 -7.02 -19.75
C ALA A 432 7.36 -8.03 -19.36
N GLN A 433 7.55 -9.31 -19.67
CA GLN A 433 6.65 -10.38 -19.25
C GLN A 433 6.61 -10.51 -17.72
N ALA A 434 7.76 -10.59 -17.05
CA ALA A 434 7.83 -10.69 -15.60
C ALA A 434 7.17 -9.48 -14.89
N LEU A 435 7.32 -8.27 -15.45
CA LEU A 435 6.65 -7.07 -14.92
C LEU A 435 5.13 -7.10 -15.14
N LEU A 436 4.64 -7.65 -16.26
CA LEU A 436 3.21 -7.88 -16.49
C LEU A 436 2.66 -8.93 -15.53
N ASP A 437 3.38 -10.03 -15.30
CA ASP A 437 2.99 -11.09 -14.36
C ASP A 437 2.93 -10.55 -12.92
N ALA A 438 3.90 -9.70 -12.54
CA ALA A 438 3.90 -9.02 -11.25
C ALA A 438 2.71 -8.06 -11.09
N LEU A 439 2.37 -7.29 -12.13
CA LEU A 439 1.16 -6.47 -12.15
C LEU A 439 -0.09 -7.33 -12.01
N GLU A 440 -0.20 -8.44 -12.75
CA GLU A 440 -1.37 -9.31 -12.69
C GLU A 440 -1.57 -9.93 -11.31
N ARG A 441 -0.49 -10.44 -10.69
CA ARG A 441 -0.54 -10.89 -9.28
C ARG A 441 -1.00 -9.79 -8.34
N LYS A 442 -0.50 -8.56 -8.53
CA LYS A 442 -0.91 -7.42 -7.69
C LYS A 442 -2.37 -7.01 -7.92
N LEU A 443 -2.91 -7.23 -9.12
CA LEU A 443 -4.33 -7.00 -9.42
C LEU A 443 -5.23 -8.10 -8.82
N ASP A 444 -4.71 -9.31 -8.68
CA ASP A 444 -5.42 -10.46 -8.07
C ASP A 444 -5.40 -10.40 -6.53
N ASP A 445 -4.47 -9.64 -5.94
CA ASP A 445 -4.47 -9.32 -4.52
C ASP A 445 -5.70 -8.47 -4.15
N ASN A 446 -6.71 -9.09 -3.55
CA ASN A 446 -7.97 -8.45 -3.13
C ASN A 446 -7.84 -7.38 -2.00
N ASN A 447 -6.63 -6.93 -1.67
CA ASN A 447 -6.40 -5.95 -0.61
C ASN A 447 -6.56 -4.52 -1.17
N ASN A 448 -7.77 -3.97 -1.01
CA ASN A 448 -8.10 -2.58 -1.42
C ASN A 448 -7.17 -1.51 -0.83
N SER A 449 -6.47 -1.78 0.28
CA SER A 449 -5.49 -0.88 0.91
C SER A 449 -4.28 -0.56 0.03
N ASP A 450 -3.99 -1.42 -0.95
CA ASP A 450 -2.79 -1.35 -1.78
C ASP A 450 -3.07 -0.87 -3.20
N SER A 451 -4.30 -0.43 -3.47
CA SER A 451 -4.75 0.05 -4.78
C SER A 451 -3.96 1.27 -5.28
N ASP A 452 -3.37 2.04 -4.37
CA ASP A 452 -2.43 3.13 -4.70
C ASP A 452 -1.09 2.61 -5.22
N LEU A 453 -0.63 1.44 -4.75
CA LEU A 453 0.65 0.84 -5.17
C LEU A 453 0.61 0.41 -6.63
N LEU A 454 -0.57 0.11 -7.20
CA LEU A 454 -0.75 -0.16 -8.63
C LEU A 454 -0.22 0.99 -9.52
N SER A 455 -0.23 2.22 -9.00
CA SER A 455 0.33 3.39 -9.69
C SER A 455 1.80 3.20 -10.07
N THR A 456 2.59 2.54 -9.20
CA THR A 456 4.01 2.31 -9.44
C THR A 456 4.24 1.28 -10.56
N TYR A 457 3.38 0.25 -10.65
CA TYR A 457 3.40 -0.74 -11.73
C TYR A 457 2.99 -0.11 -13.06
N PHE A 458 1.83 0.57 -13.11
CA PHE A 458 1.37 1.24 -14.33
C PHE A 458 2.36 2.33 -14.79
N GLY A 459 2.89 3.13 -13.86
CA GLY A 459 3.92 4.13 -14.16
C GLY A 459 5.20 3.51 -14.73
N SER A 460 5.64 2.38 -14.19
CA SER A 460 6.81 1.65 -14.69
C SER A 460 6.60 1.07 -16.08
N LEU A 461 5.44 0.43 -16.32
CA LEU A 461 5.06 -0.10 -17.63
C LEU A 461 4.89 1.02 -18.67
N LEU A 462 4.33 2.16 -18.26
CA LEU A 462 4.19 3.34 -19.11
C LEU A 462 5.56 3.89 -19.53
N LYS A 463 6.52 4.01 -18.59
CA LYS A 463 7.90 4.40 -18.91
C LYS A 463 8.54 3.42 -19.91
N LEU A 464 8.43 2.12 -19.65
CA LEU A 464 8.97 1.07 -20.52
C LEU A 464 8.37 1.15 -21.95
N CYS A 465 7.04 1.21 -22.05
CA CYS A 465 6.33 1.24 -23.34
C CYS A 465 6.48 2.58 -24.09
N THR A 466 6.75 3.67 -23.38
CA THR A 466 7.02 4.96 -24.02
C THR A 466 8.44 5.00 -24.58
N ALA A 467 9.41 4.38 -23.89
CA ALA A 467 10.81 4.36 -24.29
C ALA A 467 11.14 3.27 -25.34
N SER A 468 10.46 2.12 -25.33
CA SER A 468 10.70 1.02 -26.28
C SER A 468 9.45 0.69 -27.10
N LYS A 469 9.54 0.85 -28.42
CA LYS A 469 8.43 0.54 -29.34
C LYS A 469 8.15 -0.96 -29.39
N GLU A 470 9.18 -1.79 -29.24
CA GLU A 470 9.11 -3.25 -29.24
C GLU A 470 8.44 -3.75 -27.96
N ALA A 471 8.84 -3.23 -26.80
CA ALA A 471 8.18 -3.54 -25.53
C ALA A 471 6.70 -3.14 -25.54
N ARG A 472 6.38 -1.95 -26.07
CA ARG A 472 4.98 -1.52 -26.24
C ARG A 472 4.17 -2.46 -27.13
N ARG A 473 4.73 -2.88 -28.27
CA ARG A 473 4.04 -3.82 -29.18
C ARG A 473 3.85 -5.18 -28.51
N TYR A 474 4.86 -5.66 -27.79
CA TYR A 474 4.77 -6.88 -27.00
C TYR A 474 3.67 -6.81 -25.93
N CYS A 475 3.70 -5.78 -25.07
CA CYS A 475 2.67 -5.56 -24.06
C CYS A 475 1.28 -5.38 -24.67
N ARG A 476 1.17 -4.71 -25.83
CA ARG A 476 -0.10 -4.63 -26.59
C ARG A 476 -0.59 -6.01 -26.96
N LEU A 477 0.24 -6.90 -27.47
CA LEU A 477 -0.21 -8.24 -27.86
C LEU A 477 -0.64 -9.09 -26.66
N LYS A 478 0.01 -8.93 -25.50
CA LYS A 478 -0.35 -9.66 -24.28
C LYS A 478 -1.63 -9.13 -23.62
N ILE A 479 -1.82 -7.80 -23.57
CA ILE A 479 -2.98 -7.18 -22.91
C ILE A 479 -4.16 -6.99 -23.87
N LEU A 480 -3.88 -6.57 -25.11
CA LEU A 480 -4.86 -6.19 -26.14
C LEU A 480 -4.65 -7.04 -27.41
N PRO A 481 -4.81 -8.38 -27.32
CA PRO A 481 -4.75 -9.24 -28.50
C PRO A 481 -5.81 -8.81 -29.53
N PRO A 482 -5.64 -9.11 -30.83
CA PRO A 482 -6.68 -8.90 -31.82
C PRO A 482 -8.01 -9.52 -31.35
N LEU A 483 -9.07 -8.72 -31.33
CA LEU A 483 -10.37 -9.15 -30.80
C LEU A 483 -10.97 -10.20 -31.72
N VAL A 484 -11.70 -11.16 -31.14
CA VAL A 484 -12.59 -12.07 -31.87
C VAL A 484 -14.05 -11.84 -31.48
N ALA A 485 -15.00 -12.45 -32.19
CA ALA A 485 -16.43 -12.25 -31.93
C ALA A 485 -16.84 -12.61 -30.48
N ALA A 486 -16.18 -13.60 -29.87
CA ALA A 486 -16.43 -13.99 -28.48
C ALA A 486 -16.03 -12.92 -27.45
N ASP A 487 -15.03 -12.09 -27.76
CA ASP A 487 -14.49 -11.10 -26.82
C ASP A 487 -15.40 -9.90 -26.59
N VAL A 488 -16.36 -9.70 -27.50
CA VAL A 488 -17.29 -8.56 -27.51
C VAL A 488 -18.72 -8.96 -27.14
N VAL A 489 -18.94 -10.21 -26.73
CA VAL A 489 -20.26 -10.65 -26.22
C VAL A 489 -20.56 -10.05 -24.85
N ARG A 490 -19.53 -9.89 -24.01
CA ARG A 490 -19.62 -9.33 -22.66
C ARG A 490 -18.97 -7.96 -22.59
N ARG A 491 -19.21 -7.22 -21.52
CA ARG A 491 -18.61 -5.89 -21.37
C ARG A 491 -17.08 -6.00 -21.18
N PRO A 492 -16.28 -5.02 -21.64
CA PRO A 492 -14.83 -5.07 -21.53
C PRO A 492 -14.27 -5.16 -20.10
N ASP A 493 -15.01 -4.73 -19.08
CA ASP A 493 -14.67 -4.85 -17.66
C ASP A 493 -15.00 -6.22 -17.05
N GLU A 494 -15.79 -7.05 -17.75
CA GLU A 494 -16.24 -8.37 -17.30
C GLU A 494 -15.31 -9.48 -17.81
N GLY A 495 -14.70 -10.22 -16.88
CA GLY A 495 -13.81 -11.34 -17.18
C GLY A 495 -12.52 -11.31 -16.37
N GLU A 496 -11.69 -12.33 -16.54
CA GLU A 496 -10.45 -12.52 -15.76
C GLU A 496 -9.18 -12.33 -16.59
N THR A 497 -9.29 -11.85 -17.83
CA THR A 497 -8.09 -11.51 -18.60
C THR A 497 -7.45 -10.24 -18.04
N LEU A 498 -6.14 -10.07 -18.24
CA LEU A 498 -5.43 -8.86 -17.85
C LEU A 498 -6.06 -7.58 -18.45
N ARG A 499 -6.62 -7.65 -19.66
CA ARG A 499 -7.43 -6.58 -20.27
C ARG A 499 -8.58 -6.17 -19.36
N ASN A 500 -9.39 -7.14 -18.92
CA ASN A 500 -10.56 -6.88 -18.11
C ASN A 500 -10.17 -6.27 -16.76
N LYS A 501 -9.13 -6.83 -16.12
CA LYS A 501 -8.60 -6.35 -14.83
C LYS A 501 -8.15 -4.90 -14.93
N VAL A 502 -7.38 -4.51 -15.96
CA VAL A 502 -6.92 -3.14 -16.16
C VAL A 502 -8.09 -2.17 -16.42
N ILE A 503 -9.09 -2.59 -17.21
CA ILE A 503 -10.29 -1.77 -17.46
C ILE A 503 -11.09 -1.53 -16.18
N ARG A 504 -11.17 -2.53 -15.27
CA ARG A 504 -11.77 -2.30 -13.93
C ARG A 504 -11.02 -1.24 -13.13
N VAL A 505 -9.69 -1.20 -13.21
CA VAL A 505 -8.89 -0.15 -12.54
C VAL A 505 -9.19 1.24 -13.11
N MET A 506 -9.43 1.37 -14.42
CA MET A 506 -9.82 2.65 -15.03
C MET A 506 -11.12 3.22 -14.43
N MET A 507 -11.96 2.38 -13.84
CA MET A 507 -13.22 2.76 -13.18
C MET A 507 -13.10 2.88 -11.66
N SER A 508 -11.91 2.62 -11.10
CA SER A 508 -11.65 2.75 -9.68
C SER A 508 -11.69 4.22 -9.24
N PRO A 509 -12.13 4.54 -8.02
CA PRO A 509 -12.05 5.90 -7.47
C PRO A 509 -10.62 6.33 -7.14
N VAL A 510 -9.63 5.43 -7.26
CA VAL A 510 -8.25 5.60 -6.82
C VAL A 510 -7.38 6.26 -7.91
N PHE A 511 -6.28 6.92 -7.53
CA PHE A 511 -5.38 7.62 -8.45
C PHE A 511 -4.78 6.71 -9.55
N SER A 512 -4.66 5.42 -9.28
CA SER A 512 -4.19 4.42 -10.25
C SER A 512 -5.03 4.35 -11.52
N LYS A 513 -6.28 4.85 -11.51
CA LYS A 513 -7.16 4.92 -12.70
C LYS A 513 -6.56 5.76 -13.84
N ASP A 514 -5.89 6.88 -13.51
CA ASP A 514 -5.40 7.82 -14.52
C ASP A 514 -4.18 7.22 -15.22
N LEU A 515 -3.30 6.57 -14.45
CA LEU A 515 -2.15 5.85 -14.97
C LEU A 515 -2.54 4.59 -15.75
N ALA A 516 -3.55 3.84 -15.29
CA ALA A 516 -4.10 2.70 -16.05
C ALA A 516 -4.68 3.14 -17.39
N SER A 517 -5.44 4.24 -17.39
CA SER A 517 -6.02 4.82 -18.61
C SER A 517 -4.96 5.32 -19.59
N GLU A 518 -3.97 6.06 -19.09
CA GLU A 518 -2.83 6.53 -19.90
C GLU A 518 -2.00 5.36 -20.45
N PHE A 519 -1.78 4.31 -19.66
CA PHE A 519 -1.11 3.10 -20.11
C PHE A 519 -1.84 2.42 -21.26
N MET A 520 -3.16 2.21 -21.13
CA MET A 520 -3.99 1.65 -22.20
C MET A 520 -3.97 2.50 -23.45
N PHE A 521 -3.97 3.83 -23.31
CA PHE A 521 -3.89 4.75 -24.43
C PHE A 521 -2.53 4.71 -25.14
N VAL A 522 -1.43 4.58 -24.40
CA VAL A 522 -0.09 4.38 -24.98
C VAL A 522 0.01 3.06 -25.73
N LEU A 523 -0.50 1.95 -25.18
CA LEU A 523 -0.59 0.67 -25.90
C LEU A 523 -1.38 0.83 -27.21
N CYS A 524 -2.41 1.68 -27.20
CA CYS A 524 -3.21 2.02 -28.36
C CYS A 524 -2.56 3.05 -29.31
N LYS A 525 -1.25 3.33 -29.17
CA LYS A 525 -0.52 4.38 -29.93
C LYS A 525 -1.17 5.76 -29.86
N ARG A 526 -1.85 6.07 -28.75
CA ARG A 526 -2.64 7.30 -28.58
C ARG A 526 -3.75 7.49 -29.63
N SER A 527 -4.26 6.39 -30.23
CA SER A 527 -5.43 6.42 -31.12
C SER A 527 -6.72 6.30 -30.32
N VAL A 528 -7.62 7.28 -30.47
CA VAL A 528 -8.93 7.32 -29.83
C VAL A 528 -9.80 6.15 -30.28
N ASN A 529 -9.86 5.91 -31.59
CA ASN A 529 -10.65 4.82 -32.19
C ASN A 529 -10.18 3.45 -31.69
N ARG A 530 -8.86 3.24 -31.60
CA ARG A 530 -8.30 1.99 -31.09
C ARG A 530 -8.60 1.79 -29.61
N LEU A 531 -8.48 2.86 -28.81
CA LEU A 531 -8.82 2.80 -27.38
C LEU A 531 -10.30 2.42 -27.19
N ILE A 532 -11.21 3.13 -27.85
CA ILE A 532 -12.66 2.87 -27.78
C ILE A 532 -12.98 1.43 -28.19
N LYS A 533 -12.35 0.89 -29.23
CA LYS A 533 -12.54 -0.50 -29.65
C LYS A 533 -12.27 -1.51 -28.51
N TYR A 534 -11.21 -1.29 -27.74
CA TYR A 534 -10.77 -2.24 -26.71
C TYR A 534 -11.42 -2.01 -25.34
N THR A 535 -11.78 -0.76 -25.00
CA THR A 535 -12.30 -0.41 -23.68
C THR A 535 -13.78 -0.07 -23.68
N GLY A 536 -14.36 0.28 -24.82
CA GLY A 536 -15.62 1.02 -24.90
C GLY A 536 -15.43 2.50 -24.57
N LEU A 537 -16.30 3.35 -25.14
CA LEU A 537 -16.28 4.79 -24.90
C LEU A 537 -16.63 5.13 -23.44
N GLY A 538 -17.53 4.37 -22.80
CA GLY A 538 -17.92 4.61 -21.41
C GLY A 538 -16.74 4.58 -20.43
N HIS A 539 -15.82 3.62 -20.58
CA HIS A 539 -14.64 3.48 -19.74
C HIS A 539 -13.52 4.48 -20.09
N SER A 540 -13.42 4.92 -21.35
CA SER A 540 -12.37 5.84 -21.81
C SER A 540 -12.77 7.31 -21.82
N ALA A 541 -14.07 7.63 -21.68
CA ALA A 541 -14.60 8.99 -21.77
C ALA A 541 -13.94 9.97 -20.79
N GLY A 542 -13.65 9.52 -19.56
CA GLY A 542 -12.96 10.36 -18.56
C GLY A 542 -11.56 10.79 -19.00
N LEU A 543 -10.77 9.85 -19.53
CA LEU A 543 -9.45 10.14 -20.10
C LEU A 543 -9.56 11.09 -21.30
N LEU A 544 -10.46 10.78 -22.24
CA LEU A 544 -10.63 11.57 -23.47
C LEU A 544 -11.11 13.00 -23.17
N ALA A 545 -12.00 13.17 -22.19
CA ALA A 545 -12.44 14.47 -21.72
C ALA A 545 -11.29 15.29 -21.12
N ASN A 546 -10.49 14.69 -20.24
CA ASN A 546 -9.34 15.36 -19.61
C ASN A 546 -8.25 15.72 -20.64
N ALA A 547 -8.04 14.86 -21.62
CA ALA A 547 -7.08 15.04 -22.70
C ALA A 547 -7.54 16.02 -23.80
N GLY A 548 -8.81 16.46 -23.80
CA GLY A 548 -9.36 17.32 -24.86
C GLY A 548 -9.53 16.59 -26.19
N LEU A 549 -9.83 15.29 -26.16
CA LEU A 549 -9.91 14.42 -27.33
C LEU A 549 -11.35 13.99 -27.68
N LEU A 550 -12.38 14.56 -27.04
CA LEU A 550 -13.78 14.20 -27.33
C LEU A 550 -14.18 14.55 -28.77
N GLY A 551 -13.64 15.63 -29.34
CA GLY A 551 -13.87 15.99 -30.74
C GLY A 551 -13.29 15.01 -31.76
N HIS A 552 -12.38 14.13 -31.33
CA HIS A 552 -11.72 13.14 -32.19
C HIS A 552 -12.43 11.78 -32.23
N ILE A 553 -13.53 11.61 -31.48
CA ILE A 553 -14.30 10.35 -31.44
C ILE A 553 -14.88 10.02 -32.83
N ASN A 554 -15.29 11.03 -33.59
CA ASN A 554 -15.85 10.88 -34.93
C ASN A 554 -14.79 11.09 -36.04
N ALA A 555 -13.52 11.23 -35.67
CA ALA A 555 -12.46 11.40 -36.66
C ALA A 555 -12.29 10.12 -37.50
N PRO A 556 -12.07 10.24 -38.82
CA PRO A 556 -11.92 9.08 -39.69
C PRO A 556 -10.77 8.19 -39.21
N LYS A 557 -10.98 6.87 -39.30
CA LYS A 557 -9.97 5.87 -38.92
C LYS A 557 -8.69 6.10 -39.74
N SER A 558 -7.54 6.19 -39.08
CA SER A 558 -6.24 6.29 -39.75
C SER A 558 -5.89 4.95 -40.41
N ALA A 559 -5.20 4.96 -41.55
CA ALA A 559 -4.70 3.73 -42.19
C ALA A 559 -3.79 2.90 -41.25
N SER A 560 -3.11 3.52 -40.28
CA SER A 560 -2.32 2.81 -39.28
C SER A 560 -3.17 2.09 -38.21
N ASP A 561 -4.48 2.32 -38.16
CA ASP A 561 -5.40 1.71 -37.19
C ASP A 561 -5.93 0.34 -37.63
N SER A 562 -5.96 0.05 -38.94
CA SER A 562 -6.54 -1.18 -39.50
C SER A 562 -5.57 -2.36 -39.63
N GLU A 563 -4.26 -2.12 -39.74
CA GLU A 563 -3.31 -3.16 -40.20
C GLU A 563 -2.91 -4.23 -39.17
N ASP A 564 -3.19 -4.05 -37.87
CA ASP A 564 -2.58 -4.89 -36.80
C ASP A 564 -3.60 -5.46 -35.77
N SER A 565 -4.91 -5.29 -35.97
CA SER A 565 -5.87 -5.60 -34.88
C SER A 565 -7.25 -6.09 -35.28
N GLU A 566 -7.49 -6.34 -36.56
CA GLU A 566 -8.79 -6.78 -37.06
C GLU A 566 -8.69 -8.25 -37.48
N THR A 567 -9.41 -9.11 -36.76
CA THR A 567 -9.67 -10.49 -37.21
C THR A 567 -10.90 -10.48 -38.11
N ASP A 568 -10.98 -11.41 -39.05
CA ASP A 568 -12.17 -11.56 -39.90
C ASP A 568 -13.43 -11.84 -39.07
N GLU A 569 -13.28 -12.54 -37.94
CA GLU A 569 -14.36 -12.78 -36.99
C GLU A 569 -14.90 -11.49 -36.35
N TYR A 570 -14.03 -10.58 -35.92
CA TYR A 570 -14.45 -9.30 -35.35
C TYR A 570 -15.16 -8.42 -36.39
N ARG A 571 -14.64 -8.35 -37.61
CA ARG A 571 -15.26 -7.58 -38.71
C ARG A 571 -16.70 -8.02 -38.99
N SER A 572 -16.98 -9.32 -38.87
CA SER A 572 -18.34 -9.85 -39.07
C SER A 572 -19.37 -9.37 -38.03
N VAL A 573 -18.91 -8.85 -36.88
CA VAL A 573 -19.77 -8.43 -35.78
C VAL A 573 -19.65 -6.94 -35.45
N GLU A 574 -18.75 -6.21 -36.11
CA GLU A 574 -18.41 -4.81 -35.81
C GLU A 574 -19.65 -3.90 -35.82
N ASP A 575 -20.51 -4.04 -36.82
CA ASP A 575 -21.74 -3.24 -36.97
C ASP A 575 -22.76 -3.45 -35.84
N ARG A 576 -22.65 -4.55 -35.08
CA ARG A 576 -23.56 -4.88 -33.97
C ARG A 576 -23.02 -4.47 -32.61
N ILE A 577 -21.76 -4.01 -32.53
CA ILE A 577 -21.14 -3.61 -31.27
C ILE A 577 -21.60 -2.20 -30.92
N ASN A 578 -22.07 -2.02 -29.68
CA ASN A 578 -22.34 -0.69 -29.18
C ASN A 578 -21.01 -0.01 -28.78
N PRO A 579 -20.62 1.12 -29.40
CA PRO A 579 -19.35 1.78 -29.11
C PRO A 579 -19.26 2.33 -27.67
N VAL A 580 -20.39 2.61 -27.03
CA VAL A 580 -20.43 3.08 -25.63
C VAL A 580 -20.04 1.97 -24.66
N THR A 581 -20.66 0.80 -24.80
CA THR A 581 -20.45 -0.33 -23.89
C THR A 581 -19.30 -1.23 -24.32
N GLY A 582 -18.85 -1.15 -25.58
CA GLY A 582 -17.81 -2.01 -26.14
C GLY A 582 -18.23 -3.48 -26.28
N CYS A 583 -19.54 -3.76 -26.28
CA CYS A 583 -20.09 -5.11 -26.39
C CYS A 583 -21.33 -5.14 -27.28
N ILE A 584 -21.63 -6.31 -27.84
CA ILE A 584 -22.87 -6.61 -28.55
C ILE A 584 -23.98 -6.54 -27.50
N ARG A 585 -24.99 -5.70 -27.73
CA ARG A 585 -26.17 -5.71 -26.86
C ARG A 585 -26.86 -7.07 -27.05
N PRO A 586 -27.25 -7.75 -25.97
CA PRO A 586 -28.20 -8.85 -26.09
C PRO A 586 -29.40 -8.32 -26.87
N GLU A 587 -29.88 -9.06 -27.88
CA GLU A 587 -31.15 -8.71 -28.50
C GLU A 587 -32.19 -8.57 -27.37
N PRO A 588 -33.00 -7.49 -27.39
CA PRO A 588 -33.97 -7.26 -26.33
C PRO A 588 -34.87 -8.49 -26.21
N THR A 589 -34.72 -9.23 -25.11
CA THR A 589 -35.41 -10.51 -24.86
C THR A 589 -36.89 -10.32 -24.47
N GLY A 590 -37.48 -9.19 -24.82
CA GLY A 590 -38.87 -8.86 -24.55
C GLY A 590 -39.42 -7.85 -25.56
N PRO A 591 -40.76 -7.70 -25.62
CA PRO A 591 -41.39 -6.63 -26.39
C PRO A 591 -40.84 -5.27 -25.93
N SER A 592 -40.83 -4.29 -26.83
CA SER A 592 -40.42 -2.93 -26.48
C SER A 592 -41.19 -2.49 -25.24
N PRO A 593 -40.59 -1.79 -24.27
CA PRO A 593 -41.32 -1.24 -23.13
C PRO A 593 -42.51 -0.34 -23.53
N LEU A 594 -42.56 0.09 -24.80
CA LEU A 594 -43.63 0.89 -25.40
C LEU A 594 -44.72 0.03 -26.05
N ASP A 595 -44.48 -1.27 -26.26
CA ASP A 595 -45.44 -2.22 -26.81
C ASP A 595 -46.52 -2.49 -25.75
N GLY A 596 -47.75 -2.06 -26.02
CA GLY A 596 -48.89 -2.17 -25.10
C GLY A 596 -49.29 -0.86 -24.41
N MET A 597 -48.57 0.24 -24.64
CA MET A 597 -48.98 1.59 -24.21
C MET A 597 -49.79 2.29 -25.32
N SER A 598 -50.86 2.99 -24.94
CA SER A 598 -51.54 3.90 -25.87
C SER A 598 -50.68 5.12 -26.19
N GLU A 599 -50.93 5.83 -27.30
CA GLU A 599 -50.19 7.04 -27.65
C GLU A 599 -50.28 8.10 -26.54
N GLU A 600 -51.43 8.27 -25.90
CA GLU A 600 -51.60 9.15 -24.74
C GLU A 600 -50.70 8.76 -23.55
N GLN A 601 -50.49 7.47 -23.31
CA GLN A 601 -49.60 6.99 -22.26
C GLN A 601 -48.14 7.22 -22.60
N LYS A 602 -47.77 7.05 -23.88
CA LYS A 602 -46.42 7.36 -24.37
C LYS A 602 -46.11 8.85 -24.21
N GLU A 603 -47.05 9.73 -24.58
CA GLU A 603 -46.93 11.17 -24.40
C GLU A 603 -46.84 11.55 -22.92
N TYR A 604 -47.65 10.93 -22.05
CA TYR A 604 -47.61 11.17 -20.60
C TYR A 604 -46.25 10.82 -19.99
N GLU A 605 -45.70 9.64 -20.30
CA GLU A 605 -44.37 9.23 -19.82
C GLU A 605 -43.26 10.08 -20.43
N ALA A 606 -43.38 10.48 -21.70
CA ALA A 606 -42.44 11.43 -22.32
C ALA A 606 -42.45 12.79 -21.60
N MET A 607 -43.62 13.33 -21.29
CA MET A 607 -43.75 14.61 -20.57
C MET A 607 -43.21 14.51 -19.14
N LYS A 608 -43.39 13.37 -18.49
CA LYS A 608 -42.80 13.07 -17.18
C LYS A 608 -41.28 12.99 -17.24
N LEU A 609 -40.70 12.40 -18.29
CA LEU A 609 -39.25 12.39 -18.52
C LEU A 609 -38.71 13.81 -18.74
N VAL A 610 -39.37 14.61 -19.57
CA VAL A 610 -39.02 16.02 -19.78
C VAL A 610 -39.06 16.81 -18.47
N ASN A 611 -40.10 16.62 -17.65
CA ASN A 611 -40.21 17.25 -16.34
C ASN A 611 -39.10 16.80 -15.38
N ALA A 612 -38.74 15.52 -15.38
CA ALA A 612 -37.63 15.01 -14.58
C ALA A 612 -36.29 15.60 -15.04
N MET A 613 -36.03 15.68 -16.35
CA MET A 613 -34.82 16.27 -16.91
C MET A 613 -34.74 17.78 -16.60
N ASN A 614 -35.84 18.51 -16.75
CA ASN A 614 -35.95 19.92 -16.35
C ASN A 614 -35.67 20.11 -14.85
N LYS A 615 -36.14 19.21 -14.00
CA LYS A 615 -35.86 19.25 -12.56
C LYS A 615 -34.37 19.05 -12.29
N LEU A 616 -33.72 18.07 -12.93
CA LEU A 616 -32.28 17.82 -12.80
C LEU A 616 -31.44 19.02 -13.26
N MET A 617 -31.82 19.64 -14.38
CA MET A 617 -31.18 20.86 -14.90
C MET A 617 -31.33 22.03 -13.93
N LYS A 618 -32.54 22.28 -13.41
CA LYS A 618 -32.79 23.37 -12.43
C LYS A 618 -32.06 23.17 -11.11
N THR A 619 -31.87 21.92 -10.68
CA THR A 619 -31.09 21.61 -9.47
C THR A 619 -29.58 21.67 -9.68
N GLY A 620 -29.11 21.88 -10.91
CA GLY A 620 -27.69 21.90 -11.26
C GLY A 620 -27.00 20.53 -11.20
N VAL A 621 -27.76 19.44 -11.08
CA VAL A 621 -27.24 18.06 -11.01
C VAL A 621 -26.78 17.59 -12.40
N VAL A 622 -27.50 18.00 -13.45
CA VAL A 622 -27.14 17.74 -14.85
C VAL A 622 -27.05 19.07 -15.57
N LYS A 623 -25.94 19.30 -16.26
CA LYS A 623 -25.74 20.47 -17.10
C LYS A 623 -25.56 20.02 -18.55
N PRO A 624 -26.33 20.55 -19.51
CA PRO A 624 -26.10 20.26 -20.91
C PRO A 624 -24.71 20.79 -21.29
N GLY A 625 -23.96 20.01 -22.06
CA GLY A 625 -22.61 20.36 -22.48
C GLY A 625 -22.36 19.95 -23.93
N THR A 626 -21.54 20.74 -24.60
CA THR A 626 -21.00 20.47 -25.94
C THR A 626 -19.47 20.28 -25.86
N VAL A 627 -18.84 19.89 -26.95
CA VAL A 627 -17.38 19.84 -27.03
C VAL A 627 -16.86 21.23 -27.41
N GLY A 628 -16.00 21.80 -26.57
CA GLY A 628 -15.35 23.07 -26.82
C GLY A 628 -14.33 22.99 -27.96
N PRO A 629 -13.84 24.15 -28.46
CA PRO A 629 -12.77 24.19 -29.47
C PRO A 629 -11.45 23.60 -28.97
N ASP A 630 -11.27 23.49 -27.65
CA ASP A 630 -10.16 22.80 -26.98
C ASP A 630 -10.38 21.28 -26.84
N GLY A 631 -11.49 20.76 -27.39
CA GLY A 631 -11.86 19.35 -27.37
C GLY A 631 -12.33 18.83 -26.01
N ARG A 632 -12.54 19.73 -25.03
CA ARG A 632 -13.02 19.41 -23.67
C ARG A 632 -14.52 19.67 -23.52
N PRO A 633 -15.20 19.08 -22.52
CA PRO A 633 -16.59 19.39 -22.24
C PRO A 633 -16.76 20.87 -21.86
N LYS A 634 -17.68 21.57 -22.53
CA LYS A 634 -18.07 22.96 -22.26
C LYS A 634 -19.57 23.02 -21.98
N GLU A 635 -19.96 23.70 -20.91
CA GLU A 635 -21.37 23.95 -20.59
C GLU A 635 -22.01 24.82 -21.69
N VAL A 636 -23.19 24.41 -22.17
CA VAL A 636 -23.99 25.23 -23.10
C VAL A 636 -24.96 26.11 -22.33
N SER A 637 -25.11 27.36 -22.76
CA SER A 637 -26.06 28.29 -22.14
C SER A 637 -27.50 27.97 -22.51
N HIS A 638 -27.73 27.41 -23.69
CA HIS A 638 -29.06 27.05 -24.19
C HIS A 638 -29.06 25.72 -24.94
N VAL A 639 -30.09 24.89 -24.77
CA VAL A 639 -30.22 23.55 -25.39
C VAL A 639 -30.14 23.58 -26.91
N LEU A 640 -30.57 24.69 -27.53
CA LEU A 640 -30.47 24.92 -28.98
C LEU A 640 -29.02 24.95 -29.51
N GLU A 641 -28.03 25.20 -28.65
CA GLU A 641 -26.62 25.10 -29.05
C GLU A 641 -26.19 23.67 -29.36
N LEU A 642 -26.92 22.66 -28.86
CA LEU A 642 -26.66 21.24 -29.14
C LEU A 642 -27.15 20.79 -30.53
N LEU A 643 -27.99 21.60 -31.19
CA LEU A 643 -28.60 21.28 -32.48
C LEU A 643 -27.79 21.80 -33.68
N LYS A 644 -26.74 22.61 -33.46
CA LYS A 644 -25.98 23.27 -34.54
C LYS A 644 -25.13 22.32 -35.39
N ASP A 645 -24.85 21.11 -34.90
CA ASP A 645 -23.97 20.14 -35.57
C ASP A 645 -24.73 18.89 -36.06
N VAL A 646 -26.07 18.92 -36.10
CA VAL A 646 -26.86 17.84 -36.73
C VAL A 646 -26.84 18.08 -38.24
N PRO A 647 -26.35 17.14 -39.07
CA PRO A 647 -26.50 17.26 -40.52
C PRO A 647 -27.99 17.36 -40.85
N ASP A 648 -28.38 18.37 -41.65
CA ASP A 648 -29.74 18.45 -42.17
C ASP A 648 -30.08 17.09 -42.83
N GLU A 649 -31.19 16.47 -42.44
CA GLU A 649 -31.70 15.29 -43.15
C GLU A 649 -31.83 15.66 -44.63
N GLU A 650 -31.19 14.88 -45.52
CA GLU A 650 -31.38 15.07 -46.96
C GLU A 650 -32.88 15.04 -47.24
N PRO A 651 -33.45 16.05 -47.92
CA PRO A 651 -34.86 16.07 -48.20
C PRO A 651 -35.17 14.83 -49.05
N HIS A 652 -36.02 13.95 -48.52
CA HIS A 652 -36.66 12.90 -49.30
C HIS A 652 -37.20 13.55 -50.58
N SER A 653 -36.62 13.22 -51.72
CA SER A 653 -37.20 13.61 -52.99
C SER A 653 -38.45 12.78 -53.17
N ASP A 654 -39.61 13.38 -52.92
CA ASP A 654 -40.85 12.91 -53.50
C ASP A 654 -40.70 13.02 -55.02
N SER A 655 -40.37 11.90 -55.65
CA SER A 655 -40.51 11.72 -57.09
C SER A 655 -41.69 10.80 -57.34
N ASP A 656 -42.66 11.32 -58.08
CA ASP A 656 -43.90 10.72 -58.57
C ASP A 656 -43.81 9.26 -59.07
#